data_AF-E4PH79-F1
#
_entry.id   AF-E4PH79-F1
#
_cell.length_a   1.000
_cell.length_b   1.000
_cell.length_c   1.000
_cell.angle_alpha   90.00
_cell.angle_beta   90.00
_cell.angle_gamma   90.00
#
_symmetry.space_group_name_H-M   'P 1'
#
loop_
_entity.id
_entity.type
_entity.pdbx_description
1 polymer ?
#
loop_
_entity_poly.entity_id
_entity_poly.type
_entity_poly.pdbx_seq_one_letter_code
_entity_poly.pdbx_strand_id
1 'polypeptide(L)'
;MLTAGCGSGEDAIAGAAGQPNDFAGSKNPVDDFSSGSTGDSSNTGGLASNEVRVTMEVPGGVTSDGEPTRRNLRIVQPDRVSVYYTNPALQNLGEPPISSRTDSEGFTIIEFTEGLPLGPDVIIDASYGNTRMRALAADADRDVKVNPFSEYLVRNTLSSYTAGEFQTILDCVADEGGELCLNKYVWSTLADQVHDFEIEIPSNVGLGGALDILEDRGDFARYVSAMADYAVLDETSSGKISASSADYNSVFLGIELGQTFLESTLSGSGQWGVRTAQEEVLTDDNGTGYVYPALTLTSFDAFNIRVTSLANDIPYDREALIHQAGNDFFVRGSEYWERNTHSSSPGAATLLEDTRLLAGRALYQSITGRGSSKIIGWTRNPYYLDAFTSAPEDETTGPDRVISGYFSAGKAIELEADGDQLRRLGTLEDQYLSVLEINLLRKEGFDADSLNGRDYNMLYLGTRFSDETTPLTIEAGVGQWQISGGTVDQSQSFTSLQRDSSGTVTTDSTGTRAESWTLSNRTSRLSNGDVDIGRLNLDITTASGDFQRPDIGVGASTPDGTLMAFNLDDGPLGDGILIAAEQTANTVPASGQFRLQGVALALTSQTNRLRHFDNALLTIESSSSATLSPTSLTSTHSVDDETVTKPALESLADIDLALSQLGDGRVEFTAGNLVLEGFHTASQDQFYLRFRTTGGGEEQIGLLVATRLP
;
A
#
# COMPACT_ATOMS: atom_id res chain seq x y z
N MET A 1 29.67 2.95 8.07
CA MET A 1 29.12 4.07 8.85
C MET A 1 28.15 4.81 7.95
N LEU A 2 26.94 4.28 7.93
CA LEU A 2 25.69 4.57 7.19
C LEU A 2 24.74 3.64 7.99
N THR A 3 23.66 4.01 8.66
CA THR A 3 22.70 5.11 8.55
C THR A 3 22.19 5.40 9.97
N ALA A 4 22.45 6.60 10.47
CA ALA A 4 21.72 7.20 11.59
C ALA A 4 20.78 8.22 10.95
N GLY A 5 19.51 7.84 10.89
CA GLY A 5 18.39 8.64 10.40
C GLY A 5 17.14 8.08 11.06
N CYS A 6 17.21 7.90 12.38
CA CYS A 6 16.10 7.51 13.23
C CYS A 6 15.43 8.81 13.70
N GLY A 7 14.23 9.10 13.21
CA GLY A 7 13.33 10.08 13.80
C GLY A 7 12.67 9.45 15.03
N SER A 8 13.08 9.88 16.22
CA SER A 8 12.46 9.66 17.54
C SER A 8 11.77 8.31 17.80
N GLY A 9 12.57 7.25 17.98
CA GLY A 9 12.17 5.97 18.57
C GLY A 9 13.33 5.24 19.28
N GLU A 10 14.41 5.96 19.59
CA GLU A 10 15.73 5.37 19.85
C GLU A 10 15.81 4.50 21.12
N ASP A 11 14.90 4.67 22.09
CA ASP A 11 14.89 3.85 23.30
C ASP A 11 14.01 2.59 23.20
N ALA A 12 13.05 2.52 22.27
CA ALA A 12 12.20 1.32 22.05
C ALA A 12 12.88 0.30 21.12
N ILE A 13 13.72 0.77 20.20
CA ILE A 13 14.43 -0.08 19.23
C ILE A 13 15.51 -0.93 19.93
N ALA A 14 16.09 -0.49 21.05
CA ALA A 14 17.08 -1.26 21.79
C ALA A 14 16.51 -2.55 22.42
N GLY A 15 15.23 -2.53 22.84
CA GLY A 15 14.52 -3.69 23.36
C GLY A 15 14.11 -4.69 22.27
N ALA A 16 13.69 -4.19 21.11
CA ALA A 16 13.33 -5.00 19.94
C ALA A 16 14.57 -5.58 19.20
N ALA A 17 15.68 -4.84 19.16
CA ALA A 17 16.95 -5.29 18.60
C ALA A 17 17.66 -6.35 19.46
N GLY A 18 17.23 -6.53 20.71
CA GLY A 18 17.82 -7.44 21.69
C GLY A 18 17.36 -8.90 21.60
N GLN A 19 16.37 -9.22 20.76
CA GLN A 19 16.01 -10.62 20.50
C GLN A 19 16.78 -11.12 19.27
N PRO A 20 17.75 -12.03 19.43
CA PRO A 20 18.41 -12.67 18.30
C PRO A 20 17.39 -13.53 17.57
N ASN A 21 16.86 -13.04 16.45
CA ASN A 21 16.21 -13.90 15.46
C ASN A 21 17.32 -14.67 14.73
N ASP A 22 17.80 -15.75 15.34
CA ASP A 22 18.73 -16.69 14.71
C ASP A 22 17.92 -17.64 13.83
N PHE A 23 17.84 -17.34 12.54
CA PHE A 23 17.25 -18.25 11.57
C PHE A 23 18.17 -19.45 11.38
N ALA A 24 17.61 -20.66 11.44
CA ALA A 24 18.34 -21.84 11.01
C ALA A 24 18.79 -21.68 9.55
N GLY A 25 19.92 -22.28 9.19
CA GLY A 25 20.55 -22.16 7.86
C GLY A 25 19.78 -22.75 6.68
N SER A 26 18.46 -22.92 6.76
CA SER A 26 17.60 -23.30 5.63
C SER A 26 17.21 -22.07 4.81
N LYS A 27 17.41 -22.13 3.49
CA LYS A 27 17.14 -21.05 2.53
C LYS A 27 15.68 -21.10 2.07
N ASN A 28 14.91 -20.03 2.26
CA ASN A 28 13.50 -19.92 1.89
C ASN A 28 12.57 -21.08 2.34
N PRO A 29 12.68 -21.59 3.58
CA PRO A 29 11.87 -22.70 4.06
C PRO A 29 10.40 -22.31 4.23
N VAL A 30 9.53 -23.32 4.36
CA VAL A 30 8.14 -23.12 4.82
C VAL A 30 8.06 -22.31 6.12
N ASP A 31 9.06 -22.44 6.99
CA ASP A 31 9.10 -21.86 8.34
C ASP A 31 9.85 -20.51 8.42
N ASP A 32 10.03 -19.79 7.31
CA ASP A 32 10.67 -18.46 7.31
C ASP A 32 9.68 -17.34 7.66
N PHE A 33 9.56 -17.01 8.96
CA PHE A 33 8.70 -15.92 9.43
C PHE A 33 9.37 -15.08 10.50
N SER A 34 9.56 -13.78 10.24
CA SER A 34 10.08 -12.83 11.24
C SER A 34 9.47 -11.44 11.10
N SER A 35 9.52 -10.65 12.17
CA SER A 35 9.06 -9.26 12.18
C SER A 35 9.97 -8.28 11.42
N GLY A 36 11.09 -8.75 10.84
CA GLY A 36 12.06 -7.92 10.11
C GLY A 36 12.21 -8.26 8.63
N SER A 37 11.51 -9.30 8.15
CA SER A 37 11.51 -9.73 6.75
C SER A 37 10.29 -9.20 6.01
N THR A 38 10.43 -8.93 4.72
CA THR A 38 9.30 -8.58 3.83
C THR A 38 8.60 -9.80 3.25
N GLY A 39 9.20 -10.98 3.40
CA GLY A 39 8.64 -12.27 2.99
C GLY A 39 9.58 -13.10 2.15
N ASP A 40 10.64 -12.49 1.63
CA ASP A 40 11.81 -13.18 1.12
C ASP A 40 12.87 -13.39 2.23
N SER A 41 13.40 -14.60 2.31
CA SER A 41 14.57 -14.93 3.10
C SER A 41 15.82 -14.39 2.41
N SER A 42 16.32 -13.22 2.80
CA SER A 42 17.60 -12.74 2.26
C SER A 42 18.71 -13.74 2.56
N ASN A 43 19.44 -14.22 1.55
CA ASN A 43 20.51 -15.20 1.77
C ASN A 43 21.81 -14.87 1.04
N THR A 44 22.45 -13.79 1.50
CA THR A 44 23.78 -13.39 1.04
C THR A 44 24.94 -14.14 1.73
N GLY A 45 24.62 -15.03 2.68
CA GLY A 45 25.62 -15.73 3.49
C GLY A 45 26.60 -16.53 2.63
N GLY A 46 27.89 -16.23 2.77
CA GLY A 46 28.97 -16.91 2.04
C GLY A 46 29.16 -16.47 0.58
N LEU A 47 28.56 -15.34 0.17
CA LEU A 47 28.76 -14.72 -1.15
C LEU A 47 29.75 -13.55 -1.06
N ALA A 48 30.70 -13.49 -2.00
CA ALA A 48 31.48 -12.29 -2.27
C ALA A 48 30.58 -11.17 -2.85
N SER A 49 31.05 -9.92 -2.84
CA SER A 49 30.26 -8.76 -3.27
C SER A 49 29.80 -8.82 -4.72
N ASN A 50 30.47 -9.60 -5.57
CA ASN A 50 30.18 -9.79 -6.99
C ASN A 50 29.62 -11.20 -7.31
N GLU A 51 29.19 -11.94 -6.28
CA GLU A 51 28.60 -13.26 -6.43
C GLU A 51 27.09 -13.23 -6.17
N VAL A 52 26.36 -14.02 -6.95
CA VAL A 52 24.96 -14.35 -6.72
C VAL A 52 24.79 -15.86 -6.54
N ARG A 53 23.80 -16.26 -5.74
CA ARG A 53 23.33 -17.64 -5.64
C ARG A 53 22.19 -17.87 -6.63
N VAL A 54 22.11 -19.07 -7.18
CA VAL A 54 20.98 -19.53 -8.00
C VAL A 54 20.16 -20.54 -7.20
N THR A 55 18.90 -20.21 -6.94
CA THR A 55 17.94 -21.08 -6.26
C THR A 55 16.81 -21.44 -7.22
N MET A 56 16.68 -22.72 -7.60
CA MET A 56 15.63 -23.15 -8.52
C MET A 56 14.42 -23.69 -7.74
N GLU A 57 13.24 -23.14 -8.03
CA GLU A 57 11.98 -23.57 -7.41
C GLU A 57 10.97 -23.95 -8.49
N VAL A 58 10.48 -25.20 -8.45
CA VAL A 58 9.52 -25.71 -9.44
C VAL A 58 8.13 -25.93 -8.82
N PRO A 59 7.03 -25.78 -9.59
CA PRO A 59 5.69 -26.13 -9.11
C PRO A 59 5.58 -27.60 -8.69
N GLY A 60 4.70 -27.90 -7.72
CA GLY A 60 4.43 -29.27 -7.27
C GLY A 60 3.96 -30.22 -8.40
N GLY A 61 3.36 -29.69 -9.48
CA GLY A 61 2.99 -30.48 -10.64
C GLY A 61 4.17 -30.96 -11.49
N VAL A 62 5.39 -30.43 -11.25
CA VAL A 62 6.63 -30.86 -11.90
C VAL A 62 7.30 -31.99 -11.11
N THR A 63 7.34 -31.87 -9.77
CA THR A 63 7.91 -32.89 -8.88
C THR A 63 7.30 -32.80 -7.48
N SER A 64 7.24 -33.94 -6.80
CA SER A 64 6.93 -34.02 -5.36
C SER A 64 8.17 -33.98 -4.48
N ASP A 65 9.35 -34.14 -5.08
CA ASP A 65 10.63 -34.18 -4.37
C ASP A 65 11.16 -32.75 -4.14
N GLY A 66 12.00 -32.58 -3.12
CA GLY A 66 12.57 -31.27 -2.76
C GLY A 66 11.86 -30.60 -1.58
N GLU A 67 12.54 -29.61 -1.01
CA GLU A 67 12.04 -28.86 0.14
C GLU A 67 10.85 -27.97 -0.29
N PRO A 68 9.70 -28.04 0.40
CA PRO A 68 8.58 -27.15 0.12
C PRO A 68 8.91 -25.70 0.49
N THR A 69 8.32 -24.76 -0.25
CA THR A 69 8.31 -23.34 0.10
C THR A 69 6.93 -22.90 0.58
N ARG A 70 6.84 -21.71 1.20
CA ARG A 70 5.56 -21.09 1.60
C ARG A 70 4.56 -20.89 0.45
N ARG A 71 5.03 -20.84 -0.81
CA ARG A 71 4.21 -20.69 -2.02
C ARG A 71 3.82 -22.02 -2.67
N ASN A 72 4.06 -23.14 -1.98
CA ASN A 72 3.84 -24.50 -2.45
C ASN A 72 4.67 -24.86 -3.70
N LEU A 73 5.88 -24.28 -3.79
CA LEU A 73 6.91 -24.67 -4.75
C LEU A 73 7.87 -25.69 -4.11
N ARG A 74 8.77 -26.27 -4.92
CA ARG A 74 9.80 -27.21 -4.50
C ARG A 74 11.18 -26.67 -4.85
N ILE A 75 12.03 -26.49 -3.83
CA ILE A 75 13.44 -26.17 -4.02
C ILE A 75 14.14 -27.42 -4.56
N VAL A 76 14.78 -27.29 -5.73
CA VAL A 76 15.46 -28.38 -6.43
C VAL A 76 16.84 -27.96 -6.90
N GLN A 77 17.72 -28.94 -7.11
CA GLN A 77 18.99 -28.71 -7.78
C GLN A 77 18.77 -28.70 -9.30
N PRO A 78 19.16 -27.62 -10.01
CA PRO A 78 18.98 -27.54 -11.46
C PRO A 78 19.85 -28.58 -12.19
N ASP A 79 19.32 -29.19 -13.25
CA ASP A 79 20.08 -30.08 -14.14
C ASP A 79 21.10 -29.29 -14.98
N ARG A 80 20.76 -28.02 -15.27
CA ARG A 80 21.58 -27.10 -16.02
C ARG A 80 21.29 -25.68 -15.58
N VAL A 81 22.34 -24.87 -15.52
CA VAL A 81 22.29 -23.41 -15.39
C VAL A 81 23.07 -22.81 -16.55
N SER A 82 22.56 -21.74 -17.13
CA SER A 82 23.25 -20.93 -18.15
C SER A 82 22.96 -19.45 -17.94
N VAL A 83 23.93 -18.60 -18.25
CA VAL A 83 23.79 -17.15 -18.13
C VAL A 83 24.02 -16.52 -19.50
N TYR A 84 23.21 -15.54 -19.88
CA TYR A 84 23.38 -14.85 -21.16
C TYR A 84 22.84 -13.43 -21.16
N TYR A 85 23.41 -12.61 -22.03
CA TYR A 85 22.83 -11.33 -22.42
C TYR A 85 21.57 -11.52 -23.28
N THR A 86 20.59 -10.65 -23.10
CA THR A 86 19.31 -10.65 -23.81
C THR A 86 18.94 -9.29 -24.39
N ASN A 87 17.87 -9.28 -25.18
CA ASN A 87 17.20 -8.09 -25.70
C ASN A 87 15.67 -8.26 -25.58
N PRO A 88 14.84 -7.29 -26.02
CA PRO A 88 13.39 -7.43 -25.97
C PRO A 88 12.83 -8.63 -26.74
N ALA A 89 13.58 -9.17 -27.71
CA ALA A 89 13.20 -10.41 -28.42
C ALA A 89 13.57 -11.69 -27.65
N LEU A 90 14.05 -11.58 -26.40
CA LEU A 90 14.46 -12.67 -25.53
C LEU A 90 15.50 -13.62 -26.18
N GLN A 91 16.38 -13.06 -26.99
CA GLN A 91 17.42 -13.81 -27.69
C GLN A 91 18.64 -14.01 -26.79
N ASN A 92 19.26 -15.19 -26.86
CA ASN A 92 20.57 -15.39 -26.26
C ASN A 92 21.64 -14.69 -27.12
N LEU A 93 22.24 -13.63 -26.59
CA LEU A 93 23.25 -12.80 -27.26
C LEU A 93 24.70 -13.16 -26.87
N GLY A 94 24.88 -14.24 -26.10
CA GLY A 94 26.19 -14.68 -25.60
C GLY A 94 26.31 -14.57 -24.08
N GLU A 95 27.31 -15.25 -23.53
CA GLU A 95 27.57 -15.33 -22.09
C GLU A 95 28.33 -14.09 -21.60
N PRO A 96 27.91 -13.43 -20.49
CA PRO A 96 28.69 -12.38 -19.85
C PRO A 96 29.96 -12.92 -19.21
N PRO A 97 30.95 -12.07 -18.87
CA PRO A 97 32.16 -12.49 -18.16
C PRO A 97 31.87 -13.02 -16.75
N ILE A 98 31.74 -14.35 -16.63
CA ILE A 98 31.39 -15.03 -15.38
C ILE A 98 32.35 -16.16 -14.99
N SER A 99 32.34 -16.49 -13.71
CA SER A 99 32.89 -17.73 -13.16
C SER A 99 31.80 -18.43 -12.34
N SER A 100 31.89 -19.74 -12.13
CA SER A 100 30.90 -20.50 -11.36
C SER A 100 31.55 -21.43 -10.35
N ARG A 101 30.98 -21.51 -9.16
CA ARG A 101 31.33 -22.51 -8.13
C ARG A 101 30.08 -23.12 -7.51
N THR A 102 30.26 -24.17 -6.75
CA THR A 102 29.19 -24.77 -5.93
C THR A 102 29.46 -24.46 -4.47
N ASP A 103 28.45 -24.01 -3.73
CA ASP A 103 28.57 -23.79 -2.28
C ASP A 103 28.49 -25.12 -1.48
N SER A 104 28.67 -25.05 -0.17
CA SER A 104 28.66 -26.22 0.71
C SER A 104 27.31 -26.95 0.78
N GLU A 105 26.24 -26.30 0.33
CA GLU A 105 24.88 -26.84 0.31
C GLU A 105 24.45 -27.31 -1.08
N GLY A 106 25.35 -27.20 -2.07
CA GLY A 106 25.12 -27.68 -3.43
C GLY A 106 24.58 -26.64 -4.39
N PHE A 107 24.34 -25.39 -3.95
CA PHE A 107 23.82 -24.34 -4.83
C PHE A 107 24.89 -23.85 -5.81
N THR A 108 24.46 -23.50 -7.01
CA THR A 108 25.32 -22.85 -8.00
C THR A 108 25.50 -21.39 -7.61
N ILE A 109 26.75 -20.96 -7.47
CA ILE A 109 27.14 -19.57 -7.26
C ILE A 109 27.77 -19.06 -8.54
N ILE A 110 27.29 -17.92 -9.03
CA ILE A 110 27.83 -17.24 -10.22
C ILE A 110 28.55 -15.98 -9.75
N GLU A 111 29.82 -15.88 -10.12
CA GLU A 111 30.62 -14.67 -9.96
C GLU A 111 30.55 -13.86 -11.25
N PHE A 112 30.11 -12.61 -11.16
CA PHE A 112 30.21 -11.65 -12.26
C PHE A 112 31.52 -10.88 -12.15
N THR A 113 32.44 -11.14 -13.08
CA THR A 113 33.82 -10.63 -12.99
C THR A 113 33.94 -9.13 -13.26
N GLU A 114 32.91 -8.52 -13.85
CA GLU A 114 32.82 -7.08 -14.16
C GLU A 114 31.82 -6.33 -13.27
N GLY A 115 31.41 -6.93 -12.14
CA GLY A 115 30.42 -6.36 -11.23
C GLY A 115 29.03 -6.99 -11.40
N LEU A 116 28.16 -6.82 -10.40
CA LEU A 116 26.82 -7.38 -10.44
C LEU A 116 25.98 -6.71 -11.53
N PRO A 117 25.18 -7.48 -12.29
CA PRO A 117 24.18 -6.91 -13.17
C PRO A 117 23.18 -6.07 -12.38
N LEU A 118 22.88 -4.88 -12.90
CA LEU A 118 21.80 -4.02 -12.37
C LEU A 118 20.64 -3.90 -13.38
N GLY A 119 20.92 -4.18 -14.65
CA GLY A 119 19.96 -4.09 -15.73
C GLY A 119 19.21 -5.40 -16.02
N PRO A 120 18.14 -5.32 -16.81
CA PRO A 120 17.33 -6.47 -17.20
C PRO A 120 17.95 -7.31 -18.33
N ASP A 121 19.15 -6.97 -18.81
CA ASP A 121 19.79 -7.58 -19.96
C ASP A 121 20.52 -8.89 -19.65
N VAL A 122 20.71 -9.25 -18.38
CA VAL A 122 21.38 -10.50 -18.01
C VAL A 122 20.37 -11.50 -17.44
N ILE A 123 20.25 -12.65 -18.11
CA ILE A 123 19.33 -13.73 -17.72
C ILE A 123 20.10 -14.90 -17.13
N ILE A 124 19.60 -15.42 -16.01
CA ILE A 124 19.93 -16.75 -15.50
C ILE A 124 18.82 -17.72 -15.93
N ASP A 125 19.19 -18.75 -16.64
CA ASP A 125 18.29 -19.74 -17.24
C ASP A 125 18.62 -21.12 -16.72
N ALA A 126 17.65 -21.72 -16.02
CA ALA A 126 17.81 -23.01 -15.37
C ALA A 126 16.75 -24.01 -15.82
N SER A 127 17.12 -25.29 -15.83
CA SER A 127 16.21 -26.38 -16.18
C SER A 127 16.23 -27.51 -15.19
N TYR A 128 15.06 -28.11 -14.96
CA TYR A 128 14.86 -29.32 -14.17
C TYR A 128 13.89 -30.23 -14.90
N GLY A 129 14.35 -31.42 -15.29
CA GLY A 129 13.65 -32.30 -16.21
C GLY A 129 13.38 -31.60 -17.54
N ASN A 130 12.09 -31.48 -17.91
CA ASN A 130 11.64 -30.79 -19.12
C ASN A 130 11.19 -29.35 -18.85
N THR A 131 11.27 -28.88 -17.60
CA THR A 131 10.85 -27.53 -17.22
C THR A 131 12.06 -26.61 -17.31
N ARG A 132 11.90 -25.51 -18.05
CA ARG A 132 12.90 -24.45 -18.20
C ARG A 132 12.27 -23.14 -17.73
N MET A 133 12.99 -22.39 -16.90
CA MET A 133 12.56 -21.10 -16.36
C MET A 133 13.75 -20.13 -16.37
N ARG A 134 13.43 -18.84 -16.37
CA ARG A 134 14.41 -17.74 -16.42
C ARG A 134 14.19 -16.77 -15.28
N ALA A 135 15.27 -16.12 -14.85
CA ALA A 135 15.24 -14.99 -13.94
C ALA A 135 16.20 -13.90 -14.43
N LEU A 136 15.95 -12.66 -14.01
CA LEU A 136 16.92 -11.59 -14.16
C LEU A 136 18.07 -11.83 -13.18
N ALA A 137 19.30 -11.54 -13.59
CA ALA A 137 20.45 -11.58 -12.68
C ALA A 137 20.56 -10.34 -11.79
N ALA A 138 19.88 -9.26 -12.17
CA ALA A 138 19.77 -8.04 -11.37
C ALA A 138 18.82 -8.29 -10.21
N ASP A 139 19.40 -8.66 -9.07
CA ASP A 139 18.68 -9.04 -7.86
C ASP A 139 19.29 -8.32 -6.65
N ALA A 140 18.44 -7.68 -5.85
CA ALA A 140 18.86 -6.82 -4.75
C ALA A 140 19.47 -7.61 -3.58
N ASP A 141 19.02 -8.84 -3.34
CA ASP A 141 19.43 -9.67 -2.22
C ASP A 141 20.49 -10.72 -2.60
N ARG A 142 20.79 -10.85 -3.90
CA ARG A 142 21.81 -11.74 -4.50
C ARG A 142 21.48 -13.24 -4.35
N ASP A 143 20.25 -13.60 -4.03
CA ASP A 143 19.70 -14.96 -4.13
C ASP A 143 18.69 -15.04 -5.29
N VAL A 144 19.21 -15.20 -6.50
CA VAL A 144 18.39 -15.21 -7.72
C VAL A 144 17.53 -16.47 -7.77
N LYS A 145 16.22 -16.29 -7.56
CA LYS A 145 15.24 -17.37 -7.63
C LYS A 145 14.76 -17.59 -9.05
N VAL A 146 15.04 -18.78 -9.58
CA VAL A 146 14.54 -19.22 -10.89
C VAL A 146 13.28 -20.06 -10.68
N ASN A 147 12.12 -19.42 -10.80
CA ASN A 147 10.81 -19.97 -10.47
C ASN A 147 9.69 -19.37 -11.36
N PRO A 148 8.41 -19.73 -11.16
CA PRO A 148 7.31 -19.17 -11.96
C PRO A 148 7.18 -17.64 -11.89
N PHE A 149 7.53 -17.00 -10.77
CA PHE A 149 7.41 -15.54 -10.59
C PHE A 149 8.46 -14.81 -11.41
N SER A 150 9.71 -15.26 -11.39
CA SER A 150 10.78 -14.69 -12.20
C SER A 150 10.62 -15.01 -13.69
N GLU A 151 10.10 -16.19 -14.04
CA GLU A 151 9.75 -16.51 -15.43
C GLU A 151 8.60 -15.63 -15.94
N TYR A 152 7.58 -15.38 -15.11
CA TYR A 152 6.51 -14.43 -15.44
C TYR A 152 7.08 -13.05 -15.72
N LEU A 153 7.95 -12.55 -14.82
CA LEU A 153 8.61 -11.26 -14.97
C LEU A 153 9.33 -11.16 -16.32
N VAL A 154 10.26 -12.09 -16.61
CA VAL A 154 11.04 -12.10 -17.86
C VAL A 154 10.14 -12.17 -19.10
N ARG A 155 9.08 -12.98 -19.05
CA ARG A 155 8.19 -13.20 -20.20
C ARG A 155 7.34 -11.97 -20.51
N ASN A 156 6.80 -11.32 -19.48
CA ASN A 156 5.75 -10.31 -19.62
C ASN A 156 6.25 -8.86 -19.58
N THR A 157 7.50 -8.61 -19.18
CA THR A 157 8.06 -7.24 -19.17
C THR A 157 9.05 -7.01 -20.30
N LEU A 158 10.10 -7.82 -20.44
CA LEU A 158 11.17 -7.50 -21.41
C LEU A 158 10.68 -7.44 -22.85
N SER A 159 9.68 -8.26 -23.19
CA SER A 159 9.12 -8.32 -24.54
C SER A 159 8.15 -7.18 -24.87
N SER A 160 7.71 -6.40 -23.87
CA SER A 160 6.85 -5.23 -24.10
C SER A 160 7.64 -4.01 -24.57
N TYR A 161 8.93 -3.93 -24.25
CA TYR A 161 9.77 -2.79 -24.64
C TYR A 161 10.08 -2.77 -26.13
N THR A 162 10.05 -1.55 -26.67
CA THR A 162 10.75 -1.23 -27.92
C THR A 162 12.26 -1.31 -27.71
N ALA A 163 13.00 -1.49 -28.81
CA ALA A 163 14.46 -1.44 -28.77
C ALA A 163 15.00 -0.09 -28.24
N GLY A 164 14.24 1.00 -28.40
CA GLY A 164 14.59 2.32 -27.88
C GLY A 164 14.46 2.38 -26.36
N GLU A 165 13.31 1.97 -25.81
CA GLU A 165 13.08 1.96 -24.36
C GLU A 165 14.06 1.05 -23.63
N PHE A 166 14.33 -0.14 -24.18
CA PHE A 166 15.33 -1.04 -23.61
C PHE A 166 16.73 -0.43 -23.61
N GLN A 167 17.12 0.29 -24.67
CA GLN A 167 18.40 0.98 -24.69
C GLN A 167 18.44 2.14 -23.68
N THR A 168 17.36 2.90 -23.51
CA THR A 168 17.26 3.94 -22.47
C THR A 168 17.50 3.37 -21.07
N ILE A 169 16.92 2.19 -20.78
CA ILE A 169 17.14 1.48 -19.52
C ILE A 169 18.62 1.10 -19.36
N LEU A 170 19.25 0.58 -20.41
CA LEU A 170 20.67 0.18 -20.35
C LEU A 170 21.62 1.38 -20.25
N ASP A 171 21.31 2.49 -20.93
CA ASP A 171 22.06 3.73 -20.83
C ASP A 171 21.99 4.29 -19.39
N CYS A 172 20.81 4.21 -18.77
CA CYS A 172 20.60 4.54 -17.35
C CYS A 172 21.43 3.64 -16.40
N VAL A 173 21.47 2.34 -16.67
CA VAL A 173 22.25 1.37 -15.89
C VAL A 173 23.76 1.60 -16.04
N ALA A 174 24.20 1.99 -17.23
CA ALA A 174 25.61 2.23 -17.56
C ALA A 174 26.14 3.60 -17.09
N ASP A 175 25.32 4.45 -16.46
CA ASP A 175 25.74 5.73 -15.91
C ASP A 175 26.69 5.56 -14.72
N GLU A 176 27.99 5.42 -15.03
CA GLU A 176 29.11 5.33 -14.07
C GLU A 176 29.24 6.60 -13.20
N GLY A 177 28.66 7.73 -13.61
CA GLY A 177 28.63 8.97 -12.85
C GLY A 177 27.72 8.89 -11.63
N GLY A 178 26.70 8.03 -11.66
CA GLY A 178 25.84 7.68 -10.52
C GLY A 178 24.92 8.79 -9.98
N GLU A 179 25.07 10.03 -10.45
CA GLU A 179 24.36 11.20 -9.92
C GLU A 179 22.98 11.42 -10.57
N LEU A 180 22.63 10.69 -11.65
CA LEU A 180 21.57 11.14 -12.54
C LEU A 180 20.45 10.13 -12.86
N CYS A 181 20.72 8.82 -12.96
CA CYS A 181 19.65 7.84 -13.24
C CYS A 181 19.33 6.88 -12.08
N LEU A 182 18.27 7.20 -11.31
CA LEU A 182 17.77 6.36 -10.19
C LEU A 182 17.07 5.08 -10.65
N ASN A 183 16.54 5.08 -11.88
CA ASN A 183 15.76 3.96 -12.40
C ASN A 183 16.59 2.68 -12.59
N LYS A 184 17.92 2.77 -12.50
CA LYS A 184 18.82 1.60 -12.49
C LYS A 184 18.56 0.62 -11.35
N TYR A 185 17.90 1.05 -10.25
CA TYR A 185 17.56 0.17 -9.12
C TYR A 185 16.21 -0.52 -9.29
N VAL A 186 15.37 -0.08 -10.23
CA VAL A 186 13.99 -0.59 -10.40
C VAL A 186 13.99 -2.07 -10.70
N TRP A 187 14.89 -2.55 -11.56
CA TRP A 187 14.95 -3.96 -11.93
C TRP A 187 15.42 -4.87 -10.81
N SER A 188 16.45 -4.45 -10.06
CA SER A 188 16.87 -5.19 -8.86
C SER A 188 15.77 -5.27 -7.82
N THR A 189 15.02 -4.18 -7.62
CA THR A 189 13.88 -4.16 -6.69
C THR A 189 12.72 -5.00 -7.21
N LEU A 190 12.40 -4.94 -8.50
CA LEU A 190 11.31 -5.70 -9.08
C LEU A 190 11.61 -7.21 -9.08
N ALA A 191 12.82 -7.62 -9.46
CA ALA A 191 13.23 -9.03 -9.48
C ALA A 191 13.17 -9.66 -8.08
N ASP A 192 13.54 -8.91 -7.06
CA ASP A 192 13.45 -9.31 -5.65
C ASP A 192 11.98 -9.34 -5.17
N GLN A 193 11.27 -8.21 -5.28
CA GLN A 193 9.93 -8.06 -4.68
C GLN A 193 8.85 -8.93 -5.33
N VAL A 194 9.00 -9.41 -6.57
CA VAL A 194 8.04 -10.42 -7.10
C VAL A 194 8.01 -11.68 -6.25
N HIS A 195 9.06 -11.93 -5.46
CA HIS A 195 9.13 -13.06 -4.54
C HIS A 195 8.46 -12.77 -3.19
N ASP A 196 8.22 -11.53 -2.80
CA ASP A 196 7.51 -11.21 -1.55
C ASP A 196 6.01 -11.55 -1.62
N PHE A 197 5.42 -11.67 -2.82
CA PHE A 197 4.01 -11.99 -3.01
C PHE A 197 3.60 -13.34 -2.38
N GLU A 198 2.56 -13.34 -1.55
CA GLU A 198 1.95 -14.53 -0.93
C GLU A 198 0.89 -15.15 -1.86
N ILE A 199 1.36 -15.71 -2.97
CA ILE A 199 0.53 -16.42 -3.95
C ILE A 199 0.87 -17.89 -3.94
N GLU A 200 -0.05 -18.71 -3.45
CA GLU A 200 0.10 -20.16 -3.48
C GLU A 200 -0.15 -20.71 -4.90
N ILE A 201 0.79 -21.53 -5.39
CA ILE A 201 0.63 -22.28 -6.63
C ILE A 201 0.06 -23.67 -6.30
N PRO A 202 -1.07 -24.10 -6.86
CA PRO A 202 -1.66 -25.41 -6.57
C PRO A 202 -0.70 -26.57 -6.90
N SER A 203 -0.68 -27.59 -6.05
CA SER A 203 0.29 -28.70 -6.14
C SER A 203 0.14 -29.57 -7.39
N ASN A 204 -1.01 -29.52 -8.06
CA ASN A 204 -1.28 -30.26 -9.28
C ASN A 204 -0.99 -29.47 -10.57
N VAL A 205 -0.47 -28.24 -10.44
CA VAL A 205 -0.24 -27.33 -11.55
C VAL A 205 1.25 -27.32 -11.93
N GLY A 206 1.52 -27.43 -13.24
CA GLY A 206 2.87 -27.24 -13.80
C GLY A 206 3.12 -25.78 -14.17
N LEU A 207 4.28 -25.48 -14.77
CA LEU A 207 4.68 -24.09 -15.08
C LEU A 207 3.63 -23.28 -15.84
N GLY A 208 3.01 -23.85 -16.88
CA GLY A 208 1.99 -23.13 -17.69
C GLY A 208 0.83 -22.61 -16.84
N GLY A 209 0.20 -23.49 -16.05
CA GLY A 209 -0.90 -23.05 -15.18
C GLY A 209 -0.43 -22.18 -14.00
N ALA A 210 0.84 -22.27 -13.58
CA ALA A 210 1.38 -21.37 -12.57
C ALA A 210 1.48 -19.94 -13.12
N LEU A 211 1.91 -19.78 -14.39
CA LEU A 211 1.93 -18.50 -15.07
C LEU A 211 0.52 -17.95 -15.29
N ASP A 212 -0.46 -18.81 -15.66
CA ASP A 212 -1.86 -18.39 -15.80
C ASP A 212 -2.42 -17.87 -14.45
N ILE A 213 -2.11 -18.55 -13.34
CA ILE A 213 -2.52 -18.10 -11.99
C ILE A 213 -1.89 -16.75 -11.62
N LEU A 214 -0.62 -16.53 -11.99
CA LEU A 214 0.05 -15.26 -11.73
C LEU A 214 -0.53 -14.12 -12.58
N GLU A 215 -0.86 -14.38 -13.85
CA GLU A 215 -1.55 -13.42 -14.72
C GLU A 215 -2.94 -13.06 -14.17
N ASP A 216 -3.70 -14.06 -13.73
CA ASP A 216 -5.06 -13.88 -13.18
C ASP A 216 -5.06 -13.16 -11.81
N ARG A 217 -3.89 -13.06 -11.15
CA ARG A 217 -3.71 -12.27 -9.93
C ARG A 217 -3.47 -10.82 -10.29
N GLY A 218 -4.56 -10.06 -10.40
CA GLY A 218 -4.55 -8.67 -10.83
C GLY A 218 -3.60 -7.79 -10.03
N ASP A 219 -3.48 -8.00 -8.71
CA ASP A 219 -2.55 -7.26 -7.85
C ASP A 219 -1.07 -7.49 -8.23
N PHE A 220 -0.72 -8.74 -8.56
CA PHE A 220 0.63 -9.11 -8.98
C PHE A 220 0.94 -8.65 -10.41
N ALA A 221 0.05 -8.96 -11.36
CA ALA A 221 0.22 -8.56 -12.76
C ALA A 221 0.30 -7.04 -12.91
N ARG A 222 -0.51 -6.31 -12.13
CA ARG A 222 -0.49 -4.84 -12.11
C ARG A 222 0.79 -4.30 -11.49
N TYR A 223 1.26 -4.87 -10.39
CA TYR A 223 2.53 -4.49 -9.79
C TYR A 223 3.71 -4.65 -10.77
N VAL A 224 3.80 -5.82 -11.42
CA VAL A 224 4.86 -6.13 -12.39
C VAL A 224 4.85 -5.14 -13.56
N SER A 225 3.68 -4.86 -14.14
CA SER A 225 3.56 -3.91 -15.25
C SER A 225 3.86 -2.47 -14.82
N ALA A 226 3.34 -2.00 -13.67
CA ALA A 226 3.59 -0.65 -13.18
C ALA A 226 5.08 -0.39 -12.91
N MET A 227 5.78 -1.35 -12.29
CA MET A 227 7.21 -1.25 -12.04
C MET A 227 8.04 -1.30 -13.33
N ALA A 228 7.61 -2.11 -14.31
CA ALA A 228 8.24 -2.15 -15.63
C ALA A 228 8.09 -0.82 -16.38
N ASP A 229 6.92 -0.18 -16.32
CA ASP A 229 6.70 1.14 -16.93
C ASP A 229 7.52 2.22 -16.21
N TYR A 230 7.59 2.15 -14.88
CA TYR A 230 8.42 3.03 -14.05
C TYR A 230 9.91 2.99 -14.46
N ALA A 231 10.43 1.82 -14.83
CA ALA A 231 11.83 1.68 -15.25
C ALA A 231 12.21 2.50 -16.51
N VAL A 232 11.22 2.90 -17.33
CA VAL A 232 11.44 3.63 -18.60
C VAL A 232 11.58 5.13 -18.40
N LEU A 233 11.25 5.66 -17.22
CA LEU A 233 11.35 7.10 -16.96
C LEU A 233 12.78 7.59 -17.23
N ASP A 234 12.88 8.77 -17.86
CA ASP A 234 14.17 9.31 -18.25
C ASP A 234 14.91 9.99 -17.09
N GLU A 235 16.16 10.36 -17.33
CA GLU A 235 17.00 11.05 -16.35
C GLU A 235 16.41 12.41 -15.92
N THR A 236 15.77 13.12 -16.84
CA THR A 236 15.12 14.41 -16.56
C THR A 236 13.88 14.28 -15.68
N SER A 237 13.32 13.07 -15.61
CA SER A 237 12.20 12.71 -14.76
C SER A 237 12.58 12.55 -13.30
N SER A 238 13.86 12.54 -12.91
CA SER A 238 14.27 12.53 -11.50
C SER A 238 14.40 13.97 -10.99
N GLY A 239 13.26 14.58 -10.67
CA GLY A 239 13.15 15.79 -9.85
C GLY A 239 13.84 15.65 -8.48
N LYS A 240 13.86 16.73 -7.71
CA LYS A 240 14.67 16.80 -6.48
C LYS A 240 13.87 17.33 -5.29
N ILE A 241 13.86 16.55 -4.20
CA ILE A 241 13.52 17.06 -2.86
C ILE A 241 14.81 17.47 -2.17
N SER A 242 15.02 18.78 -2.02
CA SER A 242 16.25 19.36 -1.46
C SER A 242 16.37 19.20 0.06
N ALA A 243 15.26 19.00 0.76
CA ALA A 243 15.27 18.79 2.21
C ALA A 243 15.95 17.46 2.57
N SER A 244 16.89 17.48 3.51
CA SER A 244 17.63 16.28 3.93
C SER A 244 16.73 15.21 4.56
N SER A 245 15.68 15.63 5.25
CA SER A 245 14.65 14.77 5.84
C SER A 245 13.39 15.57 6.11
N ALA A 246 12.23 14.95 5.97
CA ALA A 246 10.93 15.50 6.31
C ALA A 246 10.09 14.43 7.01
N ASP A 247 9.51 14.77 8.16
CA ASP A 247 8.66 13.87 8.94
C ASP A 247 7.20 14.31 8.84
N TYR A 248 6.30 13.34 8.73
CA TYR A 248 4.88 13.56 8.50
C TYR A 248 4.04 12.91 9.61
N ASN A 249 2.88 13.51 9.89
CA ASN A 249 1.79 12.84 10.58
C ASN A 249 0.95 12.11 9.53
N SER A 250 0.76 10.80 9.71
CA SER A 250 0.04 9.97 8.75
C SER A 250 -1.39 9.75 9.19
N VAL A 251 -2.34 10.00 8.28
CA VAL A 251 -3.73 9.59 8.39
C VAL A 251 -3.94 8.44 7.41
N PHE A 252 -4.37 7.29 7.91
CA PHE A 252 -4.38 6.04 7.16
C PHE A 252 -5.72 5.32 7.25
N LEU A 253 -6.32 4.99 6.11
CA LEU A 253 -7.52 4.15 6.03
C LEU A 253 -7.22 2.90 5.22
N GLY A 254 -7.45 1.74 5.83
CA GLY A 254 -7.49 0.46 5.14
C GLY A 254 -8.91 -0.09 5.10
N ILE A 255 -9.44 -0.38 3.91
CA ILE A 255 -10.70 -1.12 3.74
C ILE A 255 -10.39 -2.50 3.18
N GLU A 256 -10.85 -3.53 3.87
CA GLU A 256 -10.60 -4.93 3.55
C GLU A 256 -11.87 -5.64 3.08
N LEU A 257 -11.71 -6.53 2.11
CA LEU A 257 -12.65 -7.62 1.87
C LEU A 257 -11.86 -8.92 1.81
N GLY A 258 -12.05 -9.80 2.78
CA GLY A 258 -11.24 -11.01 2.93
C GLY A 258 -12.08 -12.24 3.25
N GLN A 259 -11.41 -13.37 3.45
CA GLN A 259 -12.03 -14.64 3.85
C GLN A 259 -11.40 -15.14 5.14
N THR A 260 -12.21 -15.62 6.08
CA THR A 260 -11.73 -16.08 7.40
C THR A 260 -11.82 -17.59 7.57
N PHE A 261 -10.79 -18.16 8.17
CA PHE A 261 -10.67 -19.56 8.57
C PHE A 261 -10.34 -19.70 10.06
N LEU A 262 -10.33 -18.58 10.78
CA LEU A 262 -9.91 -18.46 12.17
C LEU A 262 -10.73 -19.32 13.12
N GLU A 263 -12.05 -19.35 12.91
CA GLU A 263 -13.01 -20.07 13.75
C GLU A 263 -13.67 -21.18 12.94
N SER A 264 -13.66 -22.40 13.45
CA SER A 264 -14.16 -23.58 12.72
C SER A 264 -15.64 -23.48 12.33
N THR A 265 -16.44 -22.74 13.08
CA THR A 265 -17.88 -22.50 12.79
C THR A 265 -18.12 -21.42 11.74
N LEU A 266 -17.12 -20.56 11.47
CA LEU A 266 -17.19 -19.46 10.53
C LEU A 266 -16.27 -19.66 9.32
N SER A 267 -15.54 -20.78 9.29
CA SER A 267 -14.50 -21.07 8.32
C SER A 267 -15.04 -21.05 6.89
N GLY A 268 -14.44 -20.21 6.05
CA GLY A 268 -14.87 -19.96 4.68
C GLY A 268 -15.71 -18.69 4.52
N SER A 269 -16.25 -18.10 5.58
CA SER A 269 -17.08 -16.90 5.46
C SER A 269 -16.26 -15.71 4.94
N GLY A 270 -16.87 -14.87 4.11
CA GLY A 270 -16.29 -13.59 3.74
C GLY A 270 -16.44 -12.57 4.87
N GLN A 271 -15.56 -11.59 4.91
CA GLN A 271 -15.58 -10.53 5.92
C GLN A 271 -15.18 -9.18 5.35
N TRP A 272 -15.90 -8.14 5.77
CA TRP A 272 -15.42 -6.77 5.67
C TRP A 272 -14.44 -6.49 6.81
N GLY A 273 -13.45 -5.65 6.57
CA GLY A 273 -12.56 -5.16 7.61
C GLY A 273 -12.20 -3.70 7.39
N VAL A 274 -11.89 -3.00 8.48
CA VAL A 274 -11.49 -1.59 8.48
C VAL A 274 -10.26 -1.46 9.37
N ARG A 275 -9.23 -0.78 8.87
CA ARG A 275 -8.02 -0.44 9.61
C ARG A 275 -7.95 1.07 9.78
N THR A 276 -7.86 1.52 11.03
CA THR A 276 -7.72 2.93 11.39
C THR A 276 -6.39 3.13 12.10
N ALA A 277 -5.66 4.18 11.74
CA ALA A 277 -4.38 4.48 12.36
C ALA A 277 -4.58 4.83 13.85
N GLN A 278 -3.69 4.33 14.69
CA GLN A 278 -3.76 4.49 16.13
C GLN A 278 -2.39 4.80 16.72
N GLU A 279 -2.39 5.45 17.89
CA GLU A 279 -1.17 5.69 18.65
C GLU A 279 -0.85 4.49 19.52
N GLU A 280 0.38 4.01 19.46
CA GLU A 280 0.84 2.95 20.34
C GLU A 280 1.62 3.50 21.53
N VAL A 281 1.29 3.00 22.71
CA VAL A 281 1.97 3.34 23.96
C VAL A 281 2.81 2.14 24.37
N LEU A 282 4.12 2.31 24.33
CA LEU A 282 5.09 1.29 24.75
C LEU A 282 5.53 1.63 26.18
N THR A 283 5.26 0.75 27.14
CA THR A 283 5.68 0.97 28.54
C THR A 283 6.53 -0.19 29.02
N ASP A 284 7.73 0.12 29.51
CA ASP A 284 8.66 -0.83 30.11
C ASP A 284 9.25 -0.27 31.42
N ASP A 285 10.23 -0.98 31.99
CA ASP A 285 10.94 -0.54 33.20
C ASP A 285 11.75 0.75 33.01
N ASN A 286 12.02 1.16 31.76
CA ASN A 286 12.79 2.34 31.40
C ASN A 286 11.90 3.57 31.15
N GLY A 287 10.60 3.40 30.90
CA GLY A 287 9.63 4.48 30.81
C GLY A 287 8.45 4.18 29.89
N THR A 288 7.78 5.25 29.46
CA THR A 288 6.69 5.19 28.49
C THR A 288 7.11 5.93 27.21
N GLY A 289 7.23 5.20 26.12
CA GLY A 289 7.41 5.70 24.76
C GLY A 289 6.09 5.72 23.98
N TYR A 290 6.04 6.53 22.94
CA TYR A 290 4.89 6.65 22.05
C TYR A 290 5.33 6.41 20.61
N VAL A 291 4.58 5.60 19.88
CA VAL A 291 4.70 5.44 18.43
C VAL A 291 3.47 6.09 17.80
N TYR A 292 3.72 7.10 16.97
CA TYR A 292 2.69 7.84 16.26
C TYR A 292 2.65 7.40 14.80
N PRO A 293 1.47 7.32 14.17
CA PRO A 293 1.36 7.12 12.73
C PRO A 293 2.21 8.14 11.96
N ALA A 294 3.19 7.63 11.22
CA ALA A 294 4.21 8.47 10.61
C ALA A 294 4.71 7.96 9.26
N LEU A 295 5.13 8.92 8.45
CA LEU A 295 5.98 8.73 7.29
C LEU A 295 7.22 9.60 7.46
N THR A 296 8.39 9.04 7.17
CA THR A 296 9.64 9.79 7.03
C THR A 296 10.08 9.73 5.57
N LEU A 297 10.36 10.91 5.02
CA LEU A 297 10.94 11.10 3.70
C LEU A 297 12.38 11.60 3.88
N THR A 298 13.36 10.84 3.41
CA THR A 298 14.78 11.19 3.51
C THR A 298 15.36 11.41 2.13
N SER A 299 16.05 12.53 1.91
CA SER A 299 16.80 12.81 0.68
C SER A 299 18.29 12.66 0.93
N PHE A 300 18.98 11.88 0.08
CA PHE A 300 20.43 11.67 0.18
C PHE A 300 21.24 12.68 -0.66
N ASP A 301 20.61 13.79 -1.08
CA ASP A 301 21.23 14.81 -1.92
C ASP A 301 22.48 15.47 -1.31
N ALA A 302 22.59 15.52 0.02
CA ALA A 302 23.81 16.00 0.70
C ALA A 302 25.08 15.22 0.31
N PHE A 303 24.93 14.04 -0.30
CA PHE A 303 26.01 13.19 -0.82
C PHE A 303 26.09 13.19 -2.35
N ASN A 304 25.41 14.12 -3.04
CA ASN A 304 25.23 14.17 -4.50
C ASN A 304 24.50 12.93 -5.06
N ILE A 305 23.70 12.26 -4.22
CA ILE A 305 22.91 11.08 -4.58
C ILE A 305 21.43 11.50 -4.57
N ARG A 306 20.78 11.53 -5.74
CA ARG A 306 19.38 11.96 -5.88
C ARG A 306 18.35 10.95 -5.34
N VAL A 307 18.69 10.10 -4.38
CA VAL A 307 17.76 9.08 -3.87
C VAL A 307 16.85 9.71 -2.81
N THR A 308 15.53 9.57 -3.02
CA THR A 308 14.54 9.75 -1.96
C THR A 308 14.21 8.38 -1.36
N SER A 309 14.22 8.28 -0.03
CA SER A 309 13.79 7.10 0.70
C SER A 309 12.53 7.40 1.50
N LEU A 310 11.58 6.48 1.46
CA LEU A 310 10.38 6.51 2.28
C LEU A 310 10.41 5.39 3.31
N ALA A 311 9.96 5.69 4.52
CA ALA A 311 9.71 4.69 5.55
C ALA A 311 8.43 5.07 6.30
N ASN A 312 7.49 4.13 6.38
CA ASN A 312 6.21 4.32 7.02
C ASN A 312 6.22 3.47 8.29
N ASP A 313 5.65 3.99 9.37
CA ASP A 313 5.37 3.23 10.58
C ASP A 313 4.03 3.66 11.15
N ILE A 314 3.00 2.86 10.90
CA ILE A 314 1.61 3.22 11.17
C ILE A 314 0.96 2.11 12.01
N PRO A 315 0.96 2.23 13.35
CA PRO A 315 0.17 1.35 14.18
C PRO A 315 -1.32 1.53 13.83
N TYR A 316 -2.09 0.44 13.84
CA TYR A 316 -3.49 0.44 13.50
C TYR A 316 -4.29 -0.55 14.36
N ASP A 317 -5.52 -0.17 14.65
CA ASP A 317 -6.55 -1.09 15.15
C ASP A 317 -7.39 -1.59 13.97
N ARG A 318 -7.99 -2.77 14.14
CA ARG A 318 -8.78 -3.44 13.10
C ARG A 318 -10.12 -3.89 13.65
N GLU A 319 -11.17 -3.53 12.93
CA GLU A 319 -12.50 -4.09 13.11
C GLU A 319 -12.91 -4.91 11.90
N ALA A 320 -13.64 -6.00 12.11
CA ALA A 320 -14.13 -6.85 11.03
C ALA A 320 -15.59 -7.27 11.26
N LEU A 321 -16.33 -7.41 10.16
CA LEU A 321 -17.67 -7.96 10.11
C LEU A 321 -17.66 -9.20 9.21
N ILE A 322 -17.74 -10.37 9.84
CA ILE A 322 -17.88 -11.65 9.15
C ILE A 322 -19.33 -11.79 8.71
N HIS A 323 -19.54 -12.21 7.46
CA HIS A 323 -20.84 -12.42 6.86
C HIS A 323 -20.92 -13.84 6.32
N GLN A 324 -21.71 -14.66 7.00
CA GLN A 324 -21.91 -16.07 6.69
C GLN A 324 -23.17 -16.27 5.82
N ALA A 325 -23.25 -17.39 5.10
CA ALA A 325 -24.45 -17.74 4.34
C ALA A 325 -25.71 -17.74 5.25
N GLY A 326 -26.83 -17.29 4.70
CA GLY A 326 -28.07 -17.11 5.48
C GLY A 326 -28.21 -15.75 6.17
N ASN A 327 -27.24 -14.84 5.98
CA ASN A 327 -27.18 -13.50 6.61
C ASN A 327 -26.95 -13.56 8.12
N ASP A 328 -26.09 -14.48 8.56
CA ASP A 328 -25.55 -14.46 9.92
C ASP A 328 -24.31 -13.56 9.95
N PHE A 329 -24.23 -12.66 10.95
CA PHE A 329 -23.20 -11.62 11.04
C PHE A 329 -22.45 -11.70 12.37
N PHE A 330 -21.14 -11.49 12.33
CA PHE A 330 -20.29 -11.54 13.53
C PHE A 330 -19.25 -10.43 13.50
N VAL A 331 -19.30 -9.55 14.50
CA VAL A 331 -18.32 -8.46 14.69
C VAL A 331 -17.09 -9.00 15.43
N ARG A 332 -15.90 -8.55 15.03
CA ARG A 332 -14.61 -8.83 15.67
C ARG A 332 -13.83 -7.54 15.77
N GLY A 333 -13.69 -6.99 16.97
CA GLY A 333 -12.93 -5.78 17.23
C GLY A 333 -11.53 -6.04 17.80
N SER A 334 -11.00 -5.03 18.49
CA SER A 334 -9.70 -5.04 19.18
C SER A 334 -9.54 -6.17 20.20
N GLU A 335 -10.64 -6.77 20.69
CA GLU A 335 -10.58 -7.93 21.59
C GLU A 335 -10.14 -9.23 20.89
N TYR A 336 -10.21 -9.29 19.56
CA TYR A 336 -9.73 -10.42 18.75
C TYR A 336 -8.39 -10.18 18.07
N TRP A 337 -8.04 -8.91 17.86
CA TRP A 337 -6.86 -8.48 17.14
C TRP A 337 -6.05 -7.53 18.00
N GLU A 338 -4.87 -7.98 18.44
CA GLU A 338 -3.88 -7.06 18.99
C GLU A 338 -3.51 -6.02 17.93
N ARG A 339 -3.18 -4.81 18.41
CA ARG A 339 -2.69 -3.73 17.57
C ARG A 339 -1.54 -4.22 16.71
N ASN A 340 -1.61 -3.86 15.44
CA ASN A 340 -0.64 -4.26 14.45
C ASN A 340 -0.12 -3.02 13.71
N THR A 341 0.91 -3.17 12.89
CA THR A 341 1.64 -2.03 12.33
C THR A 341 1.77 -2.15 10.83
N HIS A 342 1.46 -1.08 10.10
CA HIS A 342 1.70 -0.90 8.68
C HIS A 342 3.05 -0.21 8.47
N SER A 343 4.07 -1.04 8.23
CA SER A 343 5.45 -0.57 8.09
C SER A 343 6.08 -1.12 6.82
N SER A 344 6.92 -0.31 6.18
CA SER A 344 7.58 -0.64 4.91
C SER A 344 9.08 -0.42 5.00
N SER A 345 9.84 -1.20 4.23
CA SER A 345 11.28 -1.04 4.18
C SER A 345 11.68 0.29 3.52
N PRO A 346 12.78 0.93 3.98
CA PRO A 346 13.41 2.01 3.22
C PRO A 346 13.74 1.53 1.81
N GLY A 347 13.36 2.30 0.81
CA GLY A 347 13.52 1.94 -0.60
C GLY A 347 13.65 3.18 -1.47
N ALA A 348 14.36 3.03 -2.59
CA ALA A 348 14.56 4.12 -3.52
C ALA A 348 13.22 4.53 -4.18
N ALA A 349 12.99 5.83 -4.22
CA ALA A 349 11.86 6.44 -4.90
C ALA A 349 12.35 7.51 -5.88
N THR A 350 11.67 7.64 -7.01
CA THR A 350 11.91 8.67 -8.03
C THR A 350 10.84 9.74 -7.94
N LEU A 351 11.25 11.00 -7.99
CA LEU A 351 10.34 12.13 -8.01
C LEU A 351 10.12 12.63 -9.45
N LEU A 352 9.05 12.21 -10.10
CA LEU A 352 8.65 12.68 -11.42
C LEU A 352 8.10 14.11 -11.36
N GLU A 353 8.76 15.01 -12.08
CA GLU A 353 8.40 16.43 -12.27
C GLU A 353 8.00 17.14 -10.96
N ASP A 354 8.80 16.91 -9.90
CA ASP A 354 8.67 17.52 -8.57
C ASP A 354 7.32 17.30 -7.84
N THR A 355 6.43 16.49 -8.39
CA THR A 355 5.05 16.33 -7.90
C THR A 355 4.61 14.90 -7.71
N ARG A 356 5.39 13.91 -8.21
CA ARG A 356 5.01 12.49 -8.22
C ARG A 356 6.12 11.61 -7.68
N LEU A 357 5.90 11.00 -6.53
CA LEU A 357 6.85 10.11 -5.90
C LEU A 357 6.51 8.65 -6.21
N LEU A 358 7.39 7.98 -6.95
CA LEU A 358 7.18 6.65 -7.51
C LEU A 358 8.13 5.63 -6.88
N ALA A 359 7.62 4.50 -6.41
CA ALA A 359 8.43 3.45 -5.80
C ALA A 359 7.75 2.07 -5.80
N GLY A 360 8.55 1.01 -5.85
CA GLY A 360 8.12 -0.33 -5.42
C GLY A 360 8.26 -0.44 -3.90
N ARG A 361 7.18 -0.82 -3.22
CA ARG A 361 7.14 -0.89 -1.74
C ARG A 361 6.85 -2.31 -1.30
N ALA A 362 7.75 -2.87 -0.51
CA ALA A 362 7.53 -4.10 0.23
C ALA A 362 7.20 -3.77 1.69
N LEU A 363 6.21 -4.47 2.24
CA LEU A 363 5.76 -4.29 3.61
C LEU A 363 6.45 -5.31 4.51
N TYR A 364 6.85 -4.87 5.70
CA TYR A 364 7.37 -5.81 6.70
C TYR A 364 6.26 -6.75 7.16
N GLN A 365 6.64 -8.01 7.35
CA GLN A 365 5.85 -8.94 8.11
C GLN A 365 5.81 -8.48 9.57
N SER A 366 4.68 -8.73 10.23
CA SER A 366 4.54 -8.44 11.66
C SER A 366 4.00 -9.65 12.40
N ILE A 367 4.28 -9.72 13.70
CA ILE A 367 3.87 -10.82 14.56
C ILE A 367 3.13 -10.23 15.75
N THR A 368 1.90 -10.69 15.97
CA THR A 368 1.10 -10.35 17.15
C THR A 368 0.92 -11.57 18.03
N GLY A 369 0.63 -11.36 19.32
CA GLY A 369 0.37 -12.42 20.29
C GLY A 369 1.61 -13.25 20.65
N ARG A 370 2.83 -12.73 20.43
CA ARG A 370 4.08 -13.44 20.78
C ARG A 370 4.09 -13.75 22.28
N GLY A 371 4.29 -15.01 22.64
CA GLY A 371 4.24 -15.48 24.03
C GLY A 371 2.83 -15.76 24.56
N SER A 372 1.79 -15.58 23.74
CA SER A 372 0.44 -16.06 24.01
C SER A 372 0.21 -17.46 23.41
N SER A 373 -0.95 -18.06 23.67
CA SER A 373 -1.37 -19.31 23.03
C SER A 373 -1.77 -19.16 21.57
N LYS A 374 -1.83 -17.94 21.04
CA LYS A 374 -2.24 -17.64 19.66
C LYS A 374 -1.27 -16.62 19.06
N ILE A 375 -0.23 -17.13 18.39
CA ILE A 375 0.74 -16.29 17.69
C ILE A 375 0.28 -16.16 16.25
N ILE A 376 0.18 -14.93 15.74
CA ILE A 376 -0.30 -14.66 14.39
C ILE A 376 0.79 -13.91 13.63
N GLY A 377 1.16 -14.46 12.48
CA GLY A 377 2.00 -13.82 11.49
C GLY A 377 1.15 -13.10 10.45
N TRP A 378 1.48 -11.84 10.18
CA TRP A 378 0.81 -11.02 9.18
C TRP A 378 1.73 -10.80 8.00
N THR A 379 1.31 -11.29 6.84
CA THR A 379 2.03 -11.16 5.57
C THR A 379 1.29 -10.21 4.65
N ARG A 380 2.05 -9.47 3.85
CA ARG A 380 1.54 -8.44 2.96
C ARG A 380 2.33 -8.45 1.66
N ASN A 381 1.61 -8.33 0.55
CA ASN A 381 2.20 -8.24 -0.76
C ASN A 381 2.81 -6.86 -0.99
N PRO A 382 3.87 -6.77 -1.81
CA PRO A 382 4.33 -5.51 -2.34
C PRO A 382 3.25 -4.75 -3.11
N TYR A 383 3.42 -3.44 -3.20
CA TYR A 383 2.58 -2.55 -3.99
C TYR A 383 3.42 -1.51 -4.72
N TYR A 384 2.87 -0.99 -5.81
CA TYR A 384 3.44 0.15 -6.52
C TYR A 384 2.92 1.44 -5.89
N LEU A 385 3.81 2.20 -5.27
CA LEU A 385 3.51 3.53 -4.80
C LEU A 385 3.66 4.50 -5.96
N ASP A 386 2.56 5.16 -6.27
CA ASP A 386 2.57 6.42 -6.97
C ASP A 386 1.89 7.40 -6.00
N ALA A 387 2.62 8.40 -5.52
CA ALA A 387 2.13 9.37 -4.55
C ALA A 387 2.21 10.79 -5.12
N PHE A 388 1.21 11.61 -4.84
CA PHE A 388 1.31 13.04 -5.09
C PHE A 388 2.12 13.70 -3.98
N THR A 389 3.02 14.60 -4.35
CA THR A 389 3.75 15.50 -3.45
C THR A 389 3.50 16.93 -3.86
N SER A 390 3.34 17.83 -2.89
CA SER A 390 3.33 19.26 -3.16
C SER A 390 4.75 19.80 -3.43
N ALA A 391 4.81 20.96 -4.07
CA ALA A 391 6.06 21.71 -4.15
C ALA A 391 6.48 22.16 -2.74
N PRO A 392 7.75 21.93 -2.33
CA PRO A 392 8.27 22.46 -1.08
C PRO A 392 8.22 23.98 -1.00
N GLU A 393 8.06 24.54 0.21
CA GLU A 393 8.11 25.99 0.44
C GLU A 393 9.50 26.56 0.15
N ASP A 394 10.56 25.83 0.53
CA ASP A 394 11.96 26.17 0.29
C ASP A 394 12.85 24.92 0.21
N GLU A 395 14.15 25.12 -0.01
CA GLU A 395 15.11 24.02 -0.16
C GLU A 395 15.39 23.24 1.13
N THR A 396 14.97 23.76 2.30
CA THR A 396 15.22 23.14 3.61
C THR A 396 13.99 22.43 4.18
N THR A 397 12.82 22.65 3.58
CA THR A 397 11.54 22.12 4.00
C THR A 397 11.09 21.04 3.02
N GLY A 398 10.45 19.97 3.50
CA GLY A 398 9.86 18.96 2.62
C GLY A 398 8.56 19.45 1.94
N PRO A 399 7.98 18.67 1.02
CA PRO A 399 6.59 18.84 0.60
C PRO A 399 5.68 18.93 1.81
N ASP A 400 4.68 19.82 1.79
CA ASP A 400 3.73 19.95 2.90
C ASP A 400 2.80 18.72 3.04
N ARG A 401 2.70 17.90 1.99
CA ARG A 401 1.88 16.69 1.96
C ARG A 401 2.41 15.65 0.99
N VAL A 402 2.19 14.38 1.35
CA VAL A 402 2.36 13.20 0.48
C VAL A 402 1.07 12.40 0.51
N ILE A 403 0.39 12.27 -0.64
CA ILE A 403 -0.93 11.64 -0.73
C ILE A 403 -0.87 10.44 -1.67
N SER A 404 -1.31 9.28 -1.20
CA SER A 404 -1.33 8.05 -1.99
C SER A 404 -2.58 7.22 -1.72
N GLY A 405 -2.96 6.43 -2.72
CA GLY A 405 -3.84 5.29 -2.56
C GLY A 405 -3.26 4.11 -3.30
N TYR A 406 -3.31 2.92 -2.69
CA TYR A 406 -2.74 1.71 -3.25
C TYR A 406 -3.49 0.48 -2.78
N PHE A 407 -3.25 -0.64 -3.47
CA PHE A 407 -3.82 -1.92 -3.12
C PHE A 407 -2.74 -2.89 -2.64
N SER A 408 -3.04 -3.64 -1.60
CA SER A 408 -2.20 -4.73 -1.12
C SER A 408 -3.07 -5.93 -0.78
N ALA A 409 -2.64 -7.12 -1.17
CA ALA A 409 -3.18 -8.36 -0.60
C ALA A 409 -2.28 -8.86 0.53
N GLY A 410 -2.74 -9.85 1.30
CA GLY A 410 -1.99 -10.42 2.40
C GLY A 410 -2.69 -11.61 3.05
N LYS A 411 -2.05 -12.18 4.07
CA LYS A 411 -2.61 -13.28 4.86
C LYS A 411 -2.33 -13.09 6.35
N ALA A 412 -3.27 -13.51 7.18
CA ALA A 412 -2.99 -13.87 8.57
C ALA A 412 -2.67 -15.35 8.65
N ILE A 413 -1.58 -15.72 9.32
CA ILE A 413 -1.05 -17.08 9.39
C ILE A 413 -0.88 -17.45 10.86
N GLU A 414 -1.35 -18.63 11.23
CA GLU A 414 -1.11 -19.18 12.56
C GLU A 414 0.35 -19.58 12.69
N LEU A 415 0.99 -19.18 13.79
CA LEU A 415 2.38 -19.51 14.08
C LEU A 415 2.49 -20.32 15.37
N GLU A 416 3.47 -21.23 15.41
CA GLU A 416 3.86 -21.95 16.62
C GLU A 416 5.32 -21.65 16.95
N ALA A 417 5.62 -21.44 18.23
CA ALA A 417 6.98 -21.26 18.71
C ALA A 417 7.69 -22.63 18.84
N ASP A 418 8.83 -22.78 18.17
CA ASP A 418 9.74 -23.93 18.28
C ASP A 418 11.12 -23.41 18.73
N GLY A 419 11.33 -23.36 20.05
CA GLY A 419 12.49 -22.69 20.64
C GLY A 419 12.44 -21.18 20.39
N ASP A 420 13.48 -20.64 19.74
CA ASP A 420 13.56 -19.22 19.34
C ASP A 420 12.97 -18.96 17.94
N GLN A 421 12.45 -20.01 17.27
CA GLN A 421 11.92 -19.94 15.91
C GLN A 421 10.40 -19.94 15.87
N LEU A 422 9.84 -19.46 14.76
CA LEU A 422 8.40 -19.47 14.51
C LEU A 422 8.10 -20.33 13.28
N ARG A 423 7.27 -21.35 13.47
CA ARG A 423 6.84 -22.25 12.41
C ARG A 423 5.50 -21.83 11.85
N ARG A 424 5.35 -21.92 10.53
CA ARG A 424 4.07 -21.61 9.88
C ARG A 424 3.12 -22.81 10.03
N LEU A 425 1.90 -22.54 10.49
CA LEU A 425 0.80 -23.52 10.54
C LEU A 425 -0.21 -23.22 9.43
N GLY A 426 -1.49 -22.99 9.77
CA GLY A 426 -2.56 -22.74 8.81
C GLY A 426 -2.69 -21.26 8.42
N THR A 427 -3.24 -21.01 7.24
CA THR A 427 -3.78 -19.67 6.91
C THR A 427 -5.03 -19.45 7.77
N LEU A 428 -5.03 -18.38 8.55
CA LEU A 428 -6.17 -17.94 9.35
C LEU A 428 -7.09 -17.03 8.56
N GLU A 429 -6.54 -16.18 7.68
CA GLU A 429 -7.32 -15.29 6.83
C GLU A 429 -6.59 -14.97 5.52
N ASP A 430 -7.35 -14.79 4.45
CA ASP A 430 -6.92 -14.06 3.25
C ASP A 430 -7.46 -12.63 3.30
N GLN A 431 -6.62 -11.63 3.00
CA GLN A 431 -6.96 -10.21 3.13
C GLN A 431 -6.66 -9.46 1.83
N TYR A 432 -7.64 -8.70 1.34
CA TYR A 432 -7.50 -7.82 0.18
C TYR A 432 -7.82 -6.39 0.63
N LEU A 433 -6.82 -5.52 0.58
CA LEU A 433 -6.82 -4.22 1.24
C LEU A 433 -6.68 -3.10 0.22
N SER A 434 -7.66 -2.20 0.21
CA SER A 434 -7.54 -0.88 -0.42
C SER A 434 -7.09 0.13 0.63
N VAL A 435 -6.01 0.86 0.35
CA VAL A 435 -5.43 1.85 1.26
C VAL A 435 -5.58 3.26 0.70
N LEU A 436 -5.84 4.20 1.61
CA LEU A 436 -5.64 5.63 1.41
C LEU A 436 -4.73 6.16 2.54
N GLU A 437 -3.67 6.86 2.16
CA GLU A 437 -2.68 7.42 3.07
C GLU A 437 -2.48 8.92 2.77
N ILE A 438 -2.70 9.75 3.79
CA ILE A 438 -2.53 11.20 3.73
C ILE A 438 -1.49 11.59 4.78
N ASN A 439 -0.30 11.94 4.30
CA ASN A 439 0.82 12.33 5.15
C ASN A 439 0.95 13.85 5.13
N LEU A 440 0.88 14.48 6.29
CA LEU A 440 0.92 15.95 6.44
C LEU A 440 2.16 16.38 7.21
N LEU A 441 2.93 17.31 6.65
CA LEU A 441 4.25 17.69 7.14
C LEU A 441 4.19 18.18 8.59
N ARG A 442 5.07 17.64 9.44
CA ARG A 442 5.20 18.08 10.83
C ARG A 442 5.84 19.46 10.90
N LYS A 443 5.31 20.29 11.79
CA LYS A 443 5.91 21.58 12.16
C LYS A 443 5.98 21.68 13.66
N GLU A 444 7.19 21.65 14.22
CA GLU A 444 7.39 21.88 15.65
C GLU A 444 6.84 23.25 16.07
N GLY A 445 6.06 23.28 17.14
CA GLY A 445 5.37 24.49 17.59
C GLY A 445 4.22 24.90 16.68
N PHE A 446 3.55 23.94 16.04
CA PHE A 446 2.34 24.21 15.26
C PHE A 446 1.29 24.94 16.10
N ASP A 447 0.67 25.96 15.50
CA ASP A 447 -0.35 26.78 16.13
C ASP A 447 -1.71 26.52 15.48
N ALA A 448 -2.65 25.91 16.21
CA ALA A 448 -4.02 25.66 15.74
C ALA A 448 -4.78 26.95 15.42
N ASP A 449 -4.37 28.12 15.93
CA ASP A 449 -4.97 29.39 15.52
C ASP A 449 -4.77 29.67 14.02
N SER A 450 -3.81 29.01 13.36
CA SER A 450 -3.67 29.07 11.90
C SER A 450 -4.92 28.57 11.14
N LEU A 451 -5.74 27.72 11.77
CA LEU A 451 -6.96 27.16 11.21
C LEU A 451 -8.19 28.06 11.43
N ASN A 452 -8.09 28.99 12.37
CA ASN A 452 -9.20 29.81 12.86
C ASN A 452 -9.63 30.89 11.84
N GLY A 453 -10.93 31.08 11.68
CA GLY A 453 -11.53 32.07 10.77
C GLY A 453 -11.52 31.64 9.30
N ARG A 454 -11.27 30.36 9.01
CA ARG A 454 -11.25 29.81 7.65
C ARG A 454 -12.46 28.92 7.38
N ASP A 455 -12.83 28.86 6.10
CA ASP A 455 -13.87 27.99 5.58
C ASP A 455 -13.23 26.82 4.81
N TYR A 456 -13.74 25.62 5.02
CA TYR A 456 -13.25 24.39 4.39
C TYR A 456 -14.39 23.70 3.64
N ASN A 457 -14.04 23.00 2.58
CA ASN A 457 -14.85 21.88 2.10
C ASN A 457 -14.35 20.62 2.78
N MET A 458 -15.28 19.72 3.09
CA MET A 458 -14.96 18.45 3.71
C MET A 458 -15.60 17.28 2.96
N LEU A 459 -14.98 16.12 3.10
CA LEU A 459 -15.49 14.85 2.65
C LEU A 459 -15.07 13.75 3.64
N TYR A 460 -15.94 12.77 3.90
CA TYR A 460 -15.56 11.58 4.66
C TYR A 460 -16.15 10.31 4.07
N LEU A 461 -15.53 9.19 4.44
CA LEU A 461 -16.05 7.84 4.29
C LEU A 461 -15.89 7.15 5.63
N GLY A 462 -16.99 6.59 6.15
CA GLY A 462 -17.02 5.87 7.42
C GLY A 462 -17.85 4.59 7.33
N THR A 463 -17.49 3.62 8.15
CA THR A 463 -18.12 2.31 8.24
C THR A 463 -18.47 1.99 9.68
N ARG A 464 -19.64 1.40 9.90
CA ARG A 464 -20.07 0.90 11.21
C ARG A 464 -20.46 -0.55 11.08
N PHE A 465 -19.88 -1.37 11.95
CA PHE A 465 -20.22 -2.77 12.11
C PHE A 465 -21.06 -2.97 13.36
N SER A 466 -22.00 -3.90 13.31
CA SER A 466 -22.90 -4.21 14.43
C SER A 466 -23.35 -5.67 14.35
N ASP A 467 -23.72 -6.25 15.49
CA ASP A 467 -24.42 -7.52 15.59
C ASP A 467 -25.95 -7.34 15.73
N GLU A 468 -26.44 -6.10 15.59
CA GLU A 468 -27.85 -5.75 15.73
C GLU A 468 -28.61 -5.77 14.37
N THR A 469 -29.71 -5.02 14.29
CA THR A 469 -30.62 -5.02 13.13
C THR A 469 -29.98 -4.51 11.83
N THR A 470 -28.94 -3.69 11.91
CA THR A 470 -28.20 -3.16 10.74
C THR A 470 -26.71 -3.48 10.88
N PRO A 471 -26.28 -4.70 10.54
CA PRO A 471 -24.91 -5.14 10.77
C PRO A 471 -23.86 -4.35 10.01
N LEU A 472 -24.20 -3.79 8.85
CA LEU A 472 -23.29 -3.00 8.03
C LEU A 472 -23.94 -1.68 7.67
N THR A 473 -23.27 -0.58 8.01
CA THR A 473 -23.55 0.75 7.45
C THR A 473 -22.27 1.34 6.88
N ILE A 474 -22.31 1.76 5.63
CA ILE A 474 -21.27 2.53 4.98
C ILE A 474 -21.84 3.92 4.71
N GLU A 475 -21.18 4.97 5.15
CA GLU A 475 -21.65 6.35 5.05
C GLU A 475 -20.56 7.19 4.39
N ALA A 476 -20.92 7.98 3.38
CA ALA A 476 -20.02 8.97 2.81
C ALA A 476 -20.73 10.31 2.67
N GLY A 477 -20.08 11.37 3.14
CA GLY A 477 -20.65 12.71 3.16
C GLY A 477 -19.73 13.77 2.60
N VAL A 478 -20.36 14.84 2.13
CA VAL A 478 -19.71 16.02 1.54
C VAL A 478 -20.35 17.26 2.16
N GLY A 479 -19.54 18.24 2.52
CA GLY A 479 -20.02 19.42 3.21
C GLY A 479 -19.01 20.53 3.32
N GLN A 480 -19.32 21.46 4.20
CA GLN A 480 -18.51 22.63 4.49
C GLN A 480 -18.32 22.76 6.00
N TRP A 481 -17.14 23.22 6.40
CA TRP A 481 -16.82 23.59 7.77
C TRP A 481 -16.45 25.07 7.83
N GLN A 482 -16.83 25.74 8.91
CA GLN A 482 -16.30 27.03 9.32
C GLN A 482 -15.63 26.85 10.68
N ILE A 483 -14.36 27.20 10.80
CA ILE A 483 -13.62 27.04 12.06
C ILE A 483 -13.56 28.39 12.77
N SER A 484 -14.06 28.47 13.99
CA SER A 484 -14.09 29.68 14.82
C SER A 484 -13.73 29.36 16.27
N GLY A 485 -12.54 29.78 16.72
CA GLY A 485 -12.06 29.60 18.09
C GLY A 485 -12.03 28.14 18.55
N GLY A 486 -11.67 27.22 17.65
CA GLY A 486 -11.69 25.77 17.89
C GLY A 486 -13.08 25.13 17.76
N THR A 487 -14.14 25.89 17.52
CA THR A 487 -15.44 25.32 17.13
C THR A 487 -15.50 25.11 15.63
N VAL A 488 -15.94 23.94 15.19
CA VAL A 488 -16.19 23.59 13.80
C VAL A 488 -17.69 23.63 13.57
N ASP A 489 -18.18 24.69 12.94
CA ASP A 489 -19.56 24.74 12.47
C ASP A 489 -19.66 24.04 11.12
N GLN A 490 -20.45 22.97 11.04
CA GLN A 490 -20.55 22.18 9.82
C GLN A 490 -21.93 22.23 9.19
N SER A 491 -21.95 22.04 7.86
CA SER A 491 -23.15 21.69 7.12
C SER A 491 -22.77 20.67 6.06
N GLN A 492 -23.34 19.47 6.14
CA GLN A 492 -23.03 18.40 5.20
C GLN A 492 -24.27 17.61 4.80
N SER A 493 -24.20 17.03 3.61
CA SER A 493 -25.09 15.97 3.16
C SER A 493 -24.35 14.64 3.16
N PHE A 494 -25.05 13.55 3.42
CA PHE A 494 -24.47 12.22 3.38
C PHE A 494 -25.39 11.22 2.70
N THR A 495 -24.75 10.20 2.14
CA THR A 495 -25.42 9.00 1.65
C THR A 495 -25.00 7.83 2.52
N SER A 496 -25.94 6.99 2.91
CA SER A 496 -25.67 5.71 3.56
C SER A 496 -26.05 4.56 2.64
N LEU A 497 -25.25 3.50 2.70
CA LEU A 497 -25.48 2.19 2.12
C LEU A 497 -25.50 1.19 3.27
N GLN A 498 -26.61 0.51 3.47
CA GLN A 498 -26.85 -0.34 4.62
C GLN A 498 -27.20 -1.76 4.18
N ARG A 499 -26.78 -2.73 4.98
CA ARG A 499 -27.32 -4.09 4.95
C ARG A 499 -27.94 -4.39 6.30
N ASP A 500 -29.20 -4.80 6.29
CA ASP A 500 -29.89 -5.26 7.50
C ASP A 500 -29.63 -6.75 7.78
N SER A 501 -30.04 -7.21 8.95
CA SER A 501 -29.86 -8.61 9.37
C SER A 501 -30.67 -9.62 8.53
N SER A 502 -31.52 -9.17 7.61
CA SER A 502 -32.20 -10.04 6.63
C SER A 502 -31.43 -10.16 5.30
N GLY A 503 -30.32 -9.43 5.17
CA GLY A 503 -29.56 -9.31 3.93
C GLY A 503 -30.08 -8.25 2.97
N THR A 504 -31.15 -7.53 3.34
CA THR A 504 -31.71 -6.47 2.50
C THR A 504 -30.76 -5.30 2.45
N VAL A 505 -30.46 -4.83 1.23
CA VAL A 505 -29.62 -3.65 1.00
C VAL A 505 -30.51 -2.44 0.78
N THR A 506 -30.22 -1.35 1.50
CA THR A 506 -30.92 -0.08 1.38
C THR A 506 -29.94 1.06 1.23
N THR A 507 -30.39 2.15 0.61
CA THR A 507 -29.64 3.39 0.50
C THR A 507 -30.49 4.56 0.95
N ASP A 508 -29.92 5.45 1.78
CA ASP A 508 -30.46 6.78 2.02
C ASP A 508 -29.51 7.79 1.38
N SER A 509 -30.02 8.66 0.52
CA SER A 509 -29.24 9.73 -0.12
C SER A 509 -29.71 11.13 0.24
N THR A 510 -30.48 11.24 1.33
CA THR A 510 -31.10 12.49 1.80
C THR A 510 -30.61 12.91 3.19
N GLY A 511 -29.64 12.20 3.74
CA GLY A 511 -29.06 12.48 5.05
C GLY A 511 -28.42 13.87 5.11
N THR A 512 -28.61 14.57 6.23
CA THR A 512 -27.99 15.87 6.49
C THR A 512 -27.47 15.94 7.93
N ARG A 513 -26.35 16.63 8.13
CA ARG A 513 -25.73 16.83 9.46
C ARG A 513 -25.27 18.29 9.61
N ALA A 514 -25.52 18.86 10.78
CA ALA A 514 -25.22 20.27 11.07
C ALA A 514 -24.82 20.54 12.53
N GLU A 515 -24.54 19.50 13.34
CA GLU A 515 -24.08 19.73 14.71
C GLU A 515 -22.65 20.27 14.72
N SER A 516 -22.34 21.29 15.52
CA SER A 516 -20.97 21.78 15.65
C SER A 516 -20.07 20.77 16.38
N TRP A 517 -18.78 20.77 16.05
CA TRP A 517 -17.73 19.97 16.68
C TRP A 517 -16.67 20.85 17.33
N THR A 518 -15.77 20.23 18.09
CA THR A 518 -14.62 20.89 18.74
C THR A 518 -13.32 20.36 18.14
N LEU A 519 -12.44 21.27 17.75
CA LEU A 519 -11.11 21.01 17.22
C LEU A 519 -10.08 21.59 18.18
N SER A 520 -9.08 20.79 18.56
CA SER A 520 -7.99 21.25 19.42
C SER A 520 -6.64 20.65 18.99
N ASN A 521 -5.55 21.27 19.45
CA ASN A 521 -4.22 20.66 19.37
C ASN A 521 -4.22 19.32 20.12
N ARG A 522 -3.38 18.42 19.62
CA ARG A 522 -3.01 17.17 20.28
C ARG A 522 -1.49 17.11 20.41
N THR A 523 -1.01 17.45 21.60
CA THR A 523 0.41 17.50 21.92
C THR A 523 1.05 16.12 21.75
N SER A 524 2.24 16.08 21.16
CA SER A 524 3.01 14.83 21.02
C SER A 524 4.15 14.78 22.00
N ARG A 525 4.39 13.62 22.61
CA ARG A 525 5.53 13.39 23.50
C ARG A 525 6.70 12.84 22.69
N LEU A 526 7.68 13.69 22.42
CA LEU A 526 8.91 13.32 21.74
C LEU A 526 10.05 13.15 22.75
N SER A 527 11.20 12.64 22.29
CA SER A 527 12.38 12.44 23.13
C SER A 527 12.96 13.74 23.70
N ASN A 528 12.71 14.88 23.04
CA ASN A 528 13.14 16.22 23.46
C ASN A 528 12.08 16.98 24.28
N GLY A 529 10.88 16.41 24.47
CA GLY A 529 9.80 17.01 25.25
C GLY A 529 8.42 16.91 24.58
N ASP A 530 7.42 17.44 25.27
CA ASP A 530 6.06 17.55 24.75
C ASP A 530 5.97 18.76 23.78
N VAL A 531 5.54 18.54 22.54
CA VAL A 531 5.50 19.54 21.47
C VAL A 531 4.31 19.34 20.52
N ASP A 532 3.71 20.45 20.11
CA ASP A 532 2.70 20.47 19.05
C ASP A 532 3.38 20.35 17.69
N ILE A 533 3.10 19.26 16.97
CA ILE A 533 3.68 18.93 15.67
C ILE A 533 2.66 18.91 14.54
N GLY A 534 1.50 19.55 14.75
CA GLY A 534 0.39 19.59 13.79
C GLY A 534 -0.65 18.49 13.92
N ARG A 535 -0.63 17.72 15.03
CA ARG A 535 -1.66 16.72 15.36
C ARG A 535 -2.86 17.38 16.05
N LEU A 536 -4.05 16.85 15.77
CA LEU A 536 -5.34 17.45 16.12
C LEU A 536 -6.30 16.41 16.73
N ASN A 537 -7.11 16.84 17.69
CA ASN A 537 -8.29 16.12 18.19
C ASN A 537 -9.55 16.68 17.55
N LEU A 538 -10.46 15.81 17.11
CA LEU A 538 -11.82 16.16 16.70
C LEU A 538 -12.83 15.53 17.65
N ASP A 539 -13.58 16.37 18.37
CA ASP A 539 -14.51 15.98 19.43
C ASP A 539 -15.93 16.54 19.18
N ILE A 540 -16.95 16.00 19.84
CA ILE A 540 -18.33 16.48 19.65
C ILE A 540 -18.53 17.82 20.38
N THR A 541 -18.14 17.91 21.65
CA THR A 541 -18.36 19.15 22.45
C THR A 541 -17.24 19.52 23.40
N THR A 542 -16.51 18.55 23.93
CA THR A 542 -15.46 18.81 24.93
C THR A 542 -14.14 18.36 24.35
N ALA A 543 -13.17 19.28 24.26
CA ALA A 543 -11.85 18.95 23.80
C ALA A 543 -11.23 17.86 24.67
N SER A 544 -10.86 16.75 24.05
CA SER A 544 -10.13 15.66 24.69
C SER A 544 -8.70 16.09 25.02
N GLY A 545 -8.15 15.55 26.10
CA GLY A 545 -6.72 15.76 26.43
C GLY A 545 -5.78 15.12 25.40
N ASP A 546 -4.51 15.52 25.43
CA ASP A 546 -3.49 15.11 24.45
C ASP A 546 -3.29 13.58 24.32
N PHE A 547 -3.64 12.84 25.38
CA PHE A 547 -3.50 11.38 25.45
C PHE A 547 -4.83 10.67 25.70
N GLN A 548 -5.95 11.39 25.60
CA GLN A 548 -7.28 10.82 25.67
C GLN A 548 -7.76 10.51 24.25
N ARG A 549 -8.61 9.48 24.12
CA ARG A 549 -9.27 9.18 22.85
C ARG A 549 -10.35 10.23 22.60
N PRO A 550 -10.31 10.95 21.46
CA PRO A 550 -11.34 11.92 21.11
C PRO A 550 -12.65 11.24 20.70
N ASP A 551 -13.76 11.99 20.75
CA ASP A 551 -15.10 11.47 20.45
C ASP A 551 -15.28 11.05 18.97
N ILE A 552 -14.54 11.67 18.05
CA ILE A 552 -14.71 11.49 16.60
C ILE A 552 -13.46 10.92 15.97
N GLY A 553 -12.30 11.54 16.20
CA GLY A 553 -11.09 11.10 15.54
C GLY A 553 -9.83 11.90 15.85
N VAL A 554 -8.69 11.31 15.53
CA VAL A 554 -7.36 11.94 15.61
C VAL A 554 -6.89 12.26 14.21
N GLY A 555 -6.33 13.44 14.02
CA GLY A 555 -5.90 13.90 12.69
C GLY A 555 -4.66 14.77 12.72
N ALA A 556 -4.40 15.42 11.59
CA ALA A 556 -3.33 16.38 11.43
C ALA A 556 -3.70 17.46 10.41
N SER A 557 -2.90 18.52 10.37
CA SER A 557 -2.98 19.58 9.36
C SER A 557 -1.64 19.81 8.67
N THR A 558 -1.67 20.33 7.44
CA THR A 558 -0.50 20.95 6.83
C THR A 558 -0.03 22.16 7.64
N PRO A 559 1.27 22.51 7.60
CA PRO A 559 1.82 23.63 8.36
C PRO A 559 1.14 25.00 8.15
N ASP A 560 0.50 25.19 7.00
CA ASP A 560 -0.21 26.41 6.60
C ASP A 560 -1.73 26.36 6.86
N GLY A 561 -2.25 25.22 7.31
CA GLY A 561 -3.66 25.02 7.58
C GLY A 561 -4.54 24.76 6.36
N THR A 562 -4.00 24.63 5.14
CA THR A 562 -4.81 24.51 3.93
C THR A 562 -5.45 23.13 3.73
N LEU A 563 -4.93 22.09 4.40
CA LEU A 563 -5.47 20.74 4.38
C LEU A 563 -5.41 20.12 5.79
N MET A 564 -6.44 19.36 6.11
CA MET A 564 -6.56 18.52 7.29
C MET A 564 -7.08 17.14 6.90
N ALA A 565 -6.69 16.13 7.66
CA ALA A 565 -7.27 14.80 7.58
C ALA A 565 -7.37 14.17 8.98
N PHE A 566 -8.35 13.28 9.18
CA PHE A 566 -8.61 12.60 10.44
C PHE A 566 -8.90 11.12 10.23
N ASN A 567 -8.32 10.29 11.08
CA ASN A 567 -8.76 8.92 11.33
C ASN A 567 -10.00 8.98 12.21
N LEU A 568 -11.13 8.50 11.67
CA LEU A 568 -12.38 8.36 12.40
C LEU A 568 -12.38 7.02 13.14
N ASP A 569 -12.79 7.01 14.40
CA ASP A 569 -12.64 5.84 15.27
C ASP A 569 -13.81 5.73 16.27
N ASP A 570 -14.78 4.85 15.98
CA ASP A 570 -16.02 4.57 16.73
C ASP A 570 -16.87 5.82 17.09
N GLY A 571 -16.75 6.86 16.27
CA GLY A 571 -17.51 8.10 16.41
C GLY A 571 -18.90 8.04 15.76
N PRO A 572 -19.67 9.15 15.75
CA PRO A 572 -20.95 9.25 15.06
C PRO A 572 -20.86 9.01 13.53
N LEU A 573 -19.64 9.01 12.98
CA LEU A 573 -19.35 8.74 11.57
C LEU A 573 -18.91 7.29 11.30
N GLY A 574 -18.66 6.49 12.35
CA GLY A 574 -18.00 5.18 12.25
C GLY A 574 -16.50 5.29 12.02
N ASP A 575 -15.88 4.14 11.74
CA ASP A 575 -14.46 4.01 11.45
C ASP A 575 -14.16 4.41 10.01
N GLY A 576 -13.13 5.20 9.79
CA GLY A 576 -12.86 5.69 8.45
C GLY A 576 -11.90 6.86 8.37
N ILE A 577 -12.13 7.71 7.37
CA ILE A 577 -11.31 8.91 7.11
C ILE A 577 -12.19 10.11 6.82
N LEU A 578 -11.77 11.27 7.32
CA LEU A 578 -12.29 12.58 6.95
C LEU A 578 -11.16 13.43 6.39
N ILE A 579 -11.45 14.19 5.33
CA ILE A 579 -10.53 15.11 4.66
C ILE A 579 -11.21 16.46 4.57
N ALA A 580 -10.51 17.53 4.95
CA ALA A 580 -10.99 18.90 4.84
C ALA A 580 -9.93 19.80 4.22
N ALA A 581 -10.27 20.55 3.17
CA ALA A 581 -9.37 21.49 2.52
C ALA A 581 -10.00 22.88 2.45
N GLU A 582 -9.16 23.92 2.55
CA GLU A 582 -9.59 25.31 2.52
C GLU A 582 -10.37 25.60 1.23
N GLN A 583 -11.50 26.32 1.36
CA GLN A 583 -12.32 26.70 0.23
C GLN A 583 -11.55 27.61 -0.74
N THR A 584 -11.90 27.55 -2.01
CA THR A 584 -11.28 28.38 -3.03
C THR A 584 -12.31 29.06 -3.92
N ALA A 585 -12.05 30.31 -4.27
CA ALA A 585 -12.81 31.03 -5.29
C ALA A 585 -12.31 30.74 -6.72
N ASN A 586 -11.23 29.94 -6.86
CA ASN A 586 -10.72 29.55 -8.17
C ASN A 586 -11.76 28.66 -8.87
N THR A 587 -11.96 28.88 -10.17
CA THR A 587 -12.79 27.99 -10.98
C THR A 587 -12.14 26.61 -11.08
N VAL A 588 -12.90 25.57 -11.42
CA VAL A 588 -12.31 24.26 -11.76
C VAL A 588 -11.28 24.43 -12.90
N PRO A 589 -10.17 23.65 -12.92
CA PRO A 589 -9.22 23.71 -14.02
C PRO A 589 -9.91 23.50 -15.38
N ALA A 590 -9.52 24.30 -16.37
CA ALA A 590 -10.17 24.31 -17.69
C ALA A 590 -9.82 23.07 -18.53
N SER A 591 -8.70 22.41 -18.21
CA SER A 591 -8.23 21.17 -18.80
C SER A 591 -7.19 20.54 -17.89
N GLY A 592 -6.97 19.23 -18.01
CA GLY A 592 -5.87 18.56 -17.34
C GLY A 592 -6.13 17.07 -17.12
N GLN A 593 -5.06 16.31 -16.91
CA GLN A 593 -5.14 14.89 -16.58
C GLN A 593 -4.89 14.70 -15.09
N PHE A 594 -5.74 13.90 -14.46
CA PHE A 594 -5.69 13.62 -13.04
C PHE A 594 -5.68 12.11 -12.83
N ARG A 595 -4.68 11.63 -12.10
CA ARG A 595 -4.68 10.26 -11.61
C ARG A 595 -5.64 10.14 -10.44
N LEU A 596 -6.57 9.21 -10.55
CA LEU A 596 -7.60 8.87 -9.60
C LEU A 596 -7.23 7.59 -8.84
N GLN A 597 -7.17 7.69 -7.51
CA GLN A 597 -6.94 6.58 -6.59
C GLN A 597 -8.04 6.56 -5.53
N GLY A 598 -8.39 5.39 -5.01
CA GLY A 598 -9.31 5.29 -3.88
C GLY A 598 -10.17 4.04 -3.89
N VAL A 599 -11.24 4.05 -3.12
CA VAL A 599 -12.02 2.86 -2.79
C VAL A 599 -13.50 3.06 -3.08
N ALA A 600 -14.15 2.01 -3.57
CA ALA A 600 -15.60 1.87 -3.57
C ALA A 600 -16.01 0.53 -2.94
N LEU A 601 -17.02 0.61 -2.08
CA LEU A 601 -17.69 -0.54 -1.48
C LEU A 601 -19.04 -0.71 -2.17
N ALA A 602 -19.32 -1.93 -2.60
CA ALA A 602 -20.49 -2.26 -3.40
C ALA A 602 -21.27 -3.42 -2.77
N LEU A 603 -22.58 -3.27 -2.67
CA LEU A 603 -23.47 -4.27 -2.09
C LEU A 603 -24.60 -4.63 -3.07
N THR A 604 -24.86 -5.92 -3.19
CA THR A 604 -26.15 -6.47 -3.67
C THR A 604 -26.77 -7.30 -2.55
N SER A 605 -27.96 -7.85 -2.71
CA SER A 605 -28.49 -8.80 -1.72
C SER A 605 -27.59 -10.02 -1.51
N GLN A 606 -26.78 -10.43 -2.50
CA GLN A 606 -26.01 -11.67 -2.47
C GLN A 606 -24.49 -11.51 -2.53
N THR A 607 -24.01 -10.28 -2.71
CA THR A 607 -22.58 -10.02 -2.88
C THR A 607 -22.12 -8.80 -2.09
N ASN A 608 -20.86 -8.86 -1.69
CA ASN A 608 -20.09 -7.72 -1.21
C ASN A 608 -18.89 -7.57 -2.16
N ARG A 609 -18.59 -6.36 -2.61
CA ARG A 609 -17.48 -6.14 -3.54
C ARG A 609 -16.65 -4.93 -3.12
N LEU A 610 -15.34 -5.17 -3.01
CA LEU A 610 -14.33 -4.15 -2.81
C LEU A 610 -13.73 -3.81 -4.17
N ARG A 611 -13.72 -2.52 -4.50
CA ARG A 611 -13.05 -1.99 -5.69
C ARG A 611 -12.04 -0.94 -5.29
N HIS A 612 -10.79 -1.15 -5.64
CA HIS A 612 -9.75 -0.14 -5.56
C HIS A 612 -9.52 0.46 -6.95
N PHE A 613 -9.66 1.77 -7.10
CA PHE A 613 -9.26 2.46 -8.32
C PHE A 613 -7.74 2.62 -8.31
N ASP A 614 -7.07 1.91 -9.21
CA ASP A 614 -5.62 1.84 -9.26
C ASP A 614 -5.10 2.71 -10.40
N ASN A 615 -4.66 3.92 -10.05
CA ASN A 615 -4.10 4.88 -10.99
C ASN A 615 -5.01 5.12 -12.22
N ALA A 616 -6.33 5.09 -12.03
CA ALA A 616 -7.32 5.41 -13.06
C ALA A 616 -7.16 6.87 -13.52
N LEU A 617 -7.72 7.23 -14.67
CA LEU A 617 -7.57 8.58 -15.23
C LEU A 617 -8.87 9.36 -15.23
N LEU A 618 -8.87 10.56 -14.66
CA LEU A 618 -9.89 11.58 -14.85
C LEU A 618 -9.29 12.70 -15.71
N THR A 619 -9.77 12.84 -16.95
CA THR A 619 -9.34 13.90 -17.87
C THR A 619 -10.38 15.00 -17.90
N ILE A 620 -10.00 16.21 -17.52
CA ILE A 620 -10.83 17.41 -17.71
C ILE A 620 -10.60 17.91 -19.14
N GLU A 621 -11.65 17.85 -19.95
CA GLU A 621 -11.63 18.25 -21.36
C GLU A 621 -12.02 19.73 -21.53
N SER A 622 -12.91 20.20 -20.65
CA SER A 622 -13.35 21.59 -20.60
C SER A 622 -13.90 21.92 -19.21
N SER A 623 -14.28 23.19 -18.98
CA SER A 623 -14.97 23.62 -17.76
C SER A 623 -16.32 22.96 -17.50
N SER A 624 -16.83 22.15 -18.44
CA SER A 624 -18.13 21.47 -18.35
C SER A 624 -18.12 19.99 -18.75
N SER A 625 -16.96 19.43 -19.10
CA SER A 625 -16.85 18.04 -19.56
C SER A 625 -15.57 17.39 -19.08
N ALA A 626 -15.66 16.12 -18.74
CA ALA A 626 -14.52 15.28 -18.38
C ALA A 626 -14.73 13.85 -18.90
N THR A 627 -13.68 13.05 -18.88
CA THR A 627 -13.72 11.63 -19.21
C THR A 627 -13.04 10.85 -18.09
N LEU A 628 -13.71 9.78 -17.61
CA LEU A 628 -13.14 8.83 -16.67
C LEU A 628 -12.73 7.56 -17.42
N SER A 629 -11.45 7.20 -17.35
CA SER A 629 -10.90 5.94 -17.82
C SER A 629 -10.58 5.05 -16.61
N PRO A 630 -11.52 4.18 -16.20
CA PRO A 630 -11.38 3.43 -14.97
C PRO A 630 -10.47 2.21 -15.13
N THR A 631 -9.46 2.13 -14.26
CA THR A 631 -8.68 0.92 -13.99
C THR A 631 -8.81 0.58 -12.52
N SER A 632 -9.14 -0.65 -12.19
CA SER A 632 -9.39 -1.06 -10.81
C SER A 632 -9.00 -2.49 -10.49
N LEU A 633 -8.67 -2.73 -9.22
CA LEU A 633 -8.56 -4.06 -8.64
C LEU A 633 -9.83 -4.38 -7.86
N THR A 634 -10.47 -5.50 -8.21
CA THR A 634 -11.78 -5.87 -7.68
C THR A 634 -11.74 -7.25 -7.01
N SER A 635 -12.24 -7.33 -5.77
CA SER A 635 -12.53 -8.59 -5.07
C SER A 635 -14.02 -8.68 -4.74
N THR A 636 -14.61 -9.87 -4.89
CA THR A 636 -16.04 -10.09 -4.65
C THR A 636 -16.25 -11.26 -3.69
N HIS A 637 -17.01 -11.04 -2.64
CA HIS A 637 -17.55 -12.07 -1.76
C HIS A 637 -18.95 -12.48 -2.24
N SER A 638 -19.13 -13.75 -2.59
CA SER A 638 -20.43 -14.39 -2.80
C SER A 638 -20.93 -14.94 -1.46
N VAL A 639 -22.05 -14.41 -0.96
CA VAL A 639 -22.57 -14.74 0.39
C VAL A 639 -23.06 -16.18 0.45
N ASP A 640 -23.86 -16.60 -0.53
CA ASP A 640 -24.44 -17.96 -0.57
C ASP A 640 -23.36 -19.05 -0.79
N ASP A 641 -22.30 -18.73 -1.52
CA ASP A 641 -21.21 -19.68 -1.80
C ASP A 641 -20.11 -19.64 -0.72
N GLU A 642 -20.12 -18.65 0.17
CA GLU A 642 -19.07 -18.39 1.17
C GLU A 642 -17.68 -18.40 0.53
N THR A 643 -17.52 -17.63 -0.55
CA THR A 643 -16.25 -17.53 -1.26
C THR A 643 -15.92 -16.09 -1.58
N VAL A 644 -14.63 -15.74 -1.45
CA VAL A 644 -14.09 -14.44 -1.85
C VAL A 644 -13.14 -14.63 -3.01
N THR A 645 -13.40 -13.96 -4.12
CA THR A 645 -12.53 -14.00 -5.27
C THR A 645 -11.22 -13.28 -4.96
N LYS A 646 -10.12 -13.80 -5.52
CA LYS A 646 -8.85 -13.09 -5.54
C LYS A 646 -8.99 -11.78 -6.35
N PRO A 647 -8.10 -10.79 -6.15
CA PRO A 647 -8.20 -9.50 -6.83
C PRO A 647 -8.01 -9.66 -8.33
N ALA A 648 -8.98 -9.18 -9.10
CA ALA A 648 -8.92 -9.14 -10.56
C ALA A 648 -8.66 -7.71 -11.05
N LEU A 649 -7.79 -7.57 -12.05
CA LEU A 649 -7.56 -6.29 -12.72
C LEU A 649 -8.68 -6.06 -13.76
N GLU A 650 -9.44 -4.98 -13.58
CA GLU A 650 -10.53 -4.57 -14.46
C GLU A 650 -10.16 -3.24 -15.12
N SER A 651 -10.16 -3.20 -16.45
CA SER A 651 -10.14 -1.96 -17.22
C SER A 651 -11.45 -1.83 -17.98
N LEU A 652 -12.25 -0.82 -17.65
CA LEU A 652 -13.55 -0.61 -18.29
C LEU A 652 -13.43 0.48 -19.36
N ALA A 653 -14.45 0.56 -20.22
CA ALA A 653 -14.50 1.60 -21.24
C ALA A 653 -14.58 3.00 -20.62
N ASP A 654 -14.07 3.97 -21.36
CA ASP A 654 -14.14 5.39 -21.00
C ASP A 654 -15.59 5.85 -20.80
N ILE A 655 -15.79 6.70 -19.81
CA ILE A 655 -17.08 7.26 -19.41
C ILE A 655 -17.03 8.77 -19.57
N ASP A 656 -17.84 9.31 -20.48
CA ASP A 656 -18.02 10.75 -20.62
C ASP A 656 -18.84 11.30 -19.44
N LEU A 657 -18.28 12.28 -18.75
CA LEU A 657 -18.84 12.94 -17.58
C LEU A 657 -19.23 14.38 -17.89
N ALA A 658 -20.43 14.78 -17.47
CA ALA A 658 -20.78 16.19 -17.36
C ALA A 658 -20.19 16.76 -16.07
N LEU A 659 -19.48 17.88 -16.16
CA LEU A 659 -18.86 18.57 -15.04
C LEU A 659 -19.66 19.84 -14.68
N SER A 660 -20.07 19.94 -13.42
CA SER A 660 -20.77 21.09 -12.83
C SER A 660 -19.94 21.72 -11.70
N GLN A 661 -19.90 23.05 -11.65
CA GLN A 661 -19.30 23.81 -10.54
C GLN A 661 -20.40 24.29 -9.58
N LEU A 662 -20.20 24.05 -8.29
CA LEU A 662 -21.19 24.33 -7.24
C LEU A 662 -20.81 25.54 -6.35
N GLY A 663 -19.72 26.23 -6.70
CA GLY A 663 -19.15 27.34 -5.93
C GLY A 663 -18.17 26.89 -4.85
N ASP A 664 -17.32 27.82 -4.38
CA ASP A 664 -16.35 27.62 -3.29
C ASP A 664 -15.41 26.42 -3.49
N GLY A 665 -15.09 26.08 -4.74
CA GLY A 665 -14.26 24.94 -5.11
C GLY A 665 -14.99 23.60 -5.20
N ARG A 666 -16.30 23.56 -4.93
CA ARG A 666 -17.11 22.34 -5.04
C ARG A 666 -17.46 22.00 -6.48
N VAL A 667 -17.46 20.71 -6.79
CA VAL A 667 -17.68 20.17 -8.13
C VAL A 667 -18.52 18.89 -8.10
N GLU A 668 -19.19 18.62 -9.21
CA GLU A 668 -19.92 17.39 -9.45
C GLU A 668 -19.64 16.88 -10.88
N PHE A 669 -19.34 15.58 -11.00
CA PHE A 669 -19.20 14.86 -12.26
C PHE A 669 -20.32 13.83 -12.37
N THR A 670 -21.07 13.81 -13.48
CA THR A 670 -22.23 12.92 -13.64
C THR A 670 -22.23 12.19 -14.99
N ALA A 671 -22.62 10.92 -14.96
CA ALA A 671 -22.92 10.12 -16.16
C ALA A 671 -23.99 9.06 -15.83
N GLY A 672 -25.24 9.31 -16.25
CA GLY A 672 -26.36 8.41 -15.93
C GLY A 672 -26.55 8.29 -14.42
N ASN A 673 -26.25 7.11 -13.86
CA ASN A 673 -26.35 6.84 -12.42
C ASN A 673 -25.02 7.01 -11.66
N LEU A 674 -23.91 7.27 -12.37
CA LEU A 674 -22.62 7.57 -11.77
C LEU A 674 -22.57 9.05 -11.38
N VAL A 675 -22.19 9.32 -10.13
CA VAL A 675 -21.98 10.65 -9.57
C VAL A 675 -20.66 10.66 -8.80
N LEU A 676 -19.78 11.61 -9.13
CA LEU A 676 -18.62 11.98 -8.32
C LEU A 676 -18.85 13.38 -7.78
N GLU A 677 -19.03 13.54 -6.48
CA GLU A 677 -19.31 14.85 -5.85
C GLU A 677 -18.23 15.20 -4.84
N GLY A 678 -17.72 16.43 -4.85
CA GLY A 678 -16.72 16.84 -3.88
C GLY A 678 -16.14 18.22 -4.17
N PHE A 679 -14.84 18.38 -4.05
CA PHE A 679 -14.17 19.67 -4.19
C PHE A 679 -12.75 19.55 -4.74
N HIS A 680 -12.20 20.67 -5.23
CA HIS A 680 -10.79 20.81 -5.58
C HIS A 680 -10.07 21.81 -4.70
N THR A 681 -8.75 21.67 -4.60
CA THR A 681 -7.89 22.62 -3.88
C THR A 681 -7.66 23.91 -4.66
N ALA A 682 -7.18 24.95 -3.98
CA ALA A 682 -6.82 26.22 -4.61
C ALA A 682 -5.74 26.08 -5.70
N SER A 683 -4.81 25.14 -5.55
CA SER A 683 -3.79 24.83 -6.57
C SER A 683 -4.37 24.19 -7.82
N GLN A 684 -5.62 23.70 -7.78
CA GLN A 684 -6.29 22.96 -8.84
C GLN A 684 -5.63 21.61 -9.18
N ASP A 685 -4.76 21.11 -8.31
CA ASP A 685 -4.01 19.88 -8.56
C ASP A 685 -4.57 18.66 -7.81
N GLN A 686 -5.55 18.86 -6.94
CA GLN A 686 -6.19 17.81 -6.15
C GLN A 686 -7.71 17.96 -6.20
N PHE A 687 -8.39 16.84 -6.38
CA PHE A 687 -9.83 16.67 -6.15
C PHE A 687 -10.04 15.59 -5.08
N TYR A 688 -11.00 15.82 -4.20
CA TYR A 688 -11.49 14.84 -3.25
C TYR A 688 -12.97 14.61 -3.54
N LEU A 689 -13.33 13.38 -3.90
CA LEU A 689 -14.61 13.05 -4.51
C LEU A 689 -15.28 11.87 -3.81
N ARG A 690 -16.57 12.02 -3.52
CA ARG A 690 -17.44 10.95 -3.09
C ARG A 690 -17.90 10.23 -4.33
N PHE A 691 -17.59 8.95 -4.43
CA PHE A 691 -18.04 8.09 -5.51
C PHE A 691 -19.41 7.51 -5.18
N ARG A 692 -20.34 7.57 -6.14
CA ARG A 692 -21.61 6.85 -6.07
C ARG A 692 -21.98 6.33 -7.45
N THR A 693 -22.42 5.07 -7.50
CA THR A 693 -23.11 4.56 -8.68
C THR A 693 -24.21 3.58 -8.26
N THR A 694 -25.31 3.61 -9.00
CA THR A 694 -26.45 2.70 -8.80
C THR A 694 -26.75 2.00 -10.12
N GLY A 695 -26.76 0.67 -10.15
CA GLY A 695 -26.95 -0.02 -11.42
C GLY A 695 -26.97 -1.54 -11.30
N GLY A 696 -27.81 -2.19 -12.10
CA GLY A 696 -27.85 -3.66 -12.15
C GLY A 696 -28.28 -4.35 -10.85
N GLY A 697 -28.92 -3.63 -9.92
CA GLY A 697 -29.26 -4.15 -8.58
C GLY A 697 -28.12 -4.04 -7.56
N GLU A 698 -27.04 -3.34 -7.92
CA GLU A 698 -25.92 -3.04 -7.05
C GLU A 698 -25.86 -1.56 -6.70
N GLU A 699 -25.59 -1.29 -5.43
CA GLU A 699 -25.40 0.05 -4.87
C GLU A 699 -23.93 0.19 -4.47
N GLN A 700 -23.29 1.27 -4.89
CA GLN A 700 -21.88 1.53 -4.58
C GLN A 700 -21.67 2.91 -3.99
N ILE A 701 -20.79 2.98 -2.99
CA ILE A 701 -20.36 4.22 -2.33
C ILE A 701 -18.86 4.17 -2.06
N GLY A 702 -18.18 5.31 -2.16
CA GLY A 702 -16.73 5.34 -2.01
C GLY A 702 -16.12 6.72 -1.88
N LEU A 703 -14.79 6.74 -1.74
CA LEU A 703 -13.96 7.94 -1.68
C LEU A 703 -12.83 7.82 -2.69
N LEU A 704 -12.66 8.86 -3.49
CA LEU A 704 -11.64 8.97 -4.51
C LEU A 704 -10.83 10.26 -4.33
N VAL A 705 -9.54 10.16 -4.59
CA VAL A 705 -8.61 11.28 -4.66
C VAL A 705 -8.09 11.35 -6.08
N ALA A 706 -8.34 12.47 -6.76
CA ALA A 706 -7.77 12.75 -8.08
C ALA A 706 -6.62 13.75 -7.91
N THR A 707 -5.44 13.42 -8.41
CA THR A 707 -4.22 14.24 -8.29
C THR A 707 -3.64 14.47 -9.66
N ARG A 708 -3.29 15.72 -9.97
CA ARG A 708 -2.85 16.13 -11.29
C ARG A 708 -1.61 15.34 -11.71
N LEU A 709 -1.60 14.96 -12.98
CA LEU A 709 -0.42 14.43 -13.65
C LEU A 709 0.37 15.59 -14.27
N PRO A 710 1.71 15.51 -14.29
CA PRO A 710 2.55 16.56 -14.84
C PRO A 710 2.21 16.96 -16.29
#